data_AF-A0A1Q5ATW6-F1
#
_entry.id   AF-A0A1Q5ATW6-F1
#
_cell.length_a   1.000
_cell.length_b   1.000
_cell.length_c   1.000
_cell.angle_alpha   90.00
_cell.angle_beta   90.00
_cell.angle_gamma   90.00
#
_symmetry.space_group_name_H-M   'P 1'
#
loop_
_entity.id
_entity.type
_entity.pdbx_description
1 polymer ?
#
loop_
_entity_poly.entity_id
_entity_poly.type
_entity_poly.pdbx_seq_one_letter_code
_entity_poly.pdbx_strand_id
1 'polypeptide(L)'
;MPPGGMDAIEHVIILMQENRSFDNYYGTLKGVRGFGDRTPLRLPTGATAFEQPRSGGGKVLPFSARQAAVDAGRRESDIQYLGALPHGFSDANQARANGWWNDWIAAKGQSTMAFYDRRDIPLQYELADRFTICDAYFCSVYGSTNPNRNYLWTGKTGYEPDGVNRAVTNAAYSYTHAGYDWTTYPERLEAAGVSWQIYQEWDNFTDNAVEYFRPWKEIGRKILAKVSGQYSTTEQFYDGLWGKTADQRKAALAQFQQGVDALTEAERRLFLRGAYRSEPNTLVQRIRSDIKNGTLSKVSWLVPTAALSEHPSSSTPVGSANLIYDVLDAIASDPKTWSKTALFINFDENDGYFDHVPAPVEPRPDSGNSDDWFNGLPVGPGPRVPMTVVSPWTVGGFVCSEAFDHTSVIRFLEKWTGVQEPNISAWRRSVFGDLTSAFDFNRGYPQPRLEQPGSVPSAVGRWNPVPPKNQSLPNQEAGTRPTRPSPYRLSLRADVTGSGVRLRLGNAGTTAATFTAYPGDGTAPRTWTVSAGGTADNTVGYDAGGYDLQVTGPGWSVWELRGTGVGAEAYLVEQAVPGQVKVQCANPSTATRTLLVGESVYPRNPGDHVQTVTLAPGETQTVPIQLPDHGWYDVVVVDQEDPAFLRRMTGRLADGRPGVTDPATGTAPALAATITPPEPLPSLDTPFAQGSPADVVVTVRNQADAKLDRLSVALLAPSGWTVERAAAAPTVVAAGDSAEVRFTVTPAPNATAGSLVVAAHGDGNGLLRLADARVRSRVAPAMSVSLTGPASSPGTDGTVISPGRPVTVTATITNAGATPLTNLAATLALPTGWTATPRGDAPTAVPARSSTRLEWDVVAPASAARVSGSLKATVTANLSGSVQQATASLSAKTGPVMTGYLLAEDFESVVPALAPAADLSRPGLLGWTRTTPEGWTVTNAPAMPQGTRELQGWTFLSKQFWFPGGQNRPNFSRSLGVVAVADPDDWDDTGSPSGRGRFDSTLTTPAVAIPSGTATLHLGFDSHYRQESPQEAEVTVQFDTGDKVQLLRYSSATSGNTNQGQDQENRLVRLSCPVPAGATSAKVNFRIFNAGNNWYWAIDNVRLGTSPIADA
;
A
#
# COMPACT_ATOMS: atom_id res chain seq x y z
N MET A 1 18.30 36.64 -23.74
CA MET A 1 18.22 36.94 -22.29
C MET A 1 19.64 36.98 -21.77
N PRO A 2 20.04 37.97 -20.96
CA PRO A 2 21.40 38.00 -20.44
C PRO A 2 21.66 36.82 -19.47
N PRO A 3 22.86 36.24 -19.45
CA PRO A 3 23.32 35.40 -18.35
C PRO A 3 23.22 36.16 -17.02
N GLY A 4 22.94 35.47 -15.92
CA GLY A 4 22.82 36.11 -14.61
C GLY A 4 22.79 35.09 -13.50
N GLY A 5 23.55 35.34 -12.42
CA GLY A 5 23.58 34.50 -11.22
C GLY A 5 22.25 34.49 -10.47
N MET A 6 22.23 33.85 -9.30
CA MET A 6 21.05 33.81 -8.42
C MET A 6 20.50 35.22 -8.10
N ASP A 7 21.38 36.23 -8.04
CA ASP A 7 21.02 37.64 -7.83
C ASP A 7 20.21 38.27 -8.98
N ALA A 8 20.12 37.61 -10.14
CA ALA A 8 19.28 38.05 -11.25
C ALA A 8 17.79 37.69 -11.05
N ILE A 9 17.48 36.85 -10.07
CA ILE A 9 16.10 36.57 -9.66
C ILE A 9 15.59 37.75 -8.84
N GLU A 10 14.44 38.31 -9.24
CA GLU A 10 13.68 39.31 -8.48
C GLU A 10 12.41 38.71 -7.87
N HIS A 11 11.87 37.63 -8.45
CA HIS A 11 10.63 37.00 -8.01
C HIS A 11 10.76 35.48 -7.94
N VAL A 12 10.33 34.89 -6.82
CA VAL A 12 10.09 33.45 -6.65
C VAL A 12 8.61 33.24 -6.43
N ILE A 13 7.97 32.46 -7.30
CA ILE A 13 6.56 32.09 -7.22
C ILE A 13 6.49 30.60 -6.86
N ILE A 14 5.66 30.24 -5.88
CA ILE A 14 5.50 28.88 -5.39
C ILE A 14 4.04 28.47 -5.55
N LEU A 15 3.81 27.41 -6.31
CA LEU A 15 2.51 26.77 -6.49
C LEU A 15 2.65 25.30 -6.05
N MET A 16 1.98 24.97 -4.94
CA MET A 16 1.91 23.60 -4.41
C MET A 16 0.52 23.03 -4.66
N GLN A 17 0.45 22.08 -5.59
CA GLN A 17 -0.74 21.30 -5.95
C GLN A 17 -0.90 20.08 -5.03
N GLU A 18 -1.96 19.32 -5.26
CA GLU A 18 -2.47 18.19 -4.49
C GLU A 18 -2.90 17.06 -5.45
N ASN A 19 -2.91 15.79 -5.12
CA ASN A 19 -1.86 15.06 -4.44
C ASN A 19 -1.47 13.96 -5.43
N ARG A 20 -0.19 13.85 -5.78
CA ARG A 20 0.29 12.98 -6.86
C ARG A 20 1.66 12.44 -6.55
N SER A 21 1.87 11.12 -6.68
CA SER A 21 3.21 10.57 -6.69
C SER A 21 3.92 10.91 -8.00
N PHE A 22 5.25 10.86 -7.99
CA PHE A 22 6.05 11.03 -9.20
C PHE A 22 5.73 9.94 -10.23
N ASP A 23 5.71 8.66 -9.86
CA ASP A 23 5.38 7.58 -10.80
C ASP A 23 3.94 7.63 -11.34
N ASN A 24 2.98 8.15 -10.57
CA ASN A 24 1.61 8.34 -11.05
C ASN A 24 1.57 9.29 -12.25
N TYR A 25 2.44 10.31 -12.30
CA TYR A 25 2.50 11.26 -13.43
C TYR A 25 3.55 10.90 -14.45
N TYR A 26 4.76 10.62 -14.00
CA TYR A 26 5.96 10.58 -14.84
C TYR A 26 6.63 9.21 -14.87
N GLY A 27 5.99 8.17 -14.32
CA GLY A 27 6.52 6.80 -14.40
C GLY A 27 6.77 6.35 -15.85
N THR A 28 6.00 6.85 -16.81
CA THR A 28 6.22 6.58 -18.26
C THR A 28 7.02 7.65 -19.01
N LEU A 29 7.37 8.78 -18.39
CA LEU A 29 8.11 9.86 -19.06
C LEU A 29 9.52 9.39 -19.46
N LYS A 30 9.99 9.70 -20.67
CA LYS A 30 11.35 9.28 -21.11
C LYS A 30 12.43 9.91 -20.25
N GLY A 31 13.49 9.14 -19.95
CA GLY A 31 14.68 9.61 -19.28
C GLY A 31 14.44 10.27 -17.92
N VAL A 32 13.58 9.68 -17.10
CA VAL A 32 13.51 9.88 -15.63
C VAL A 32 13.59 8.52 -14.95
N ARG A 33 13.82 8.49 -13.64
CA ARG A 33 13.74 7.24 -12.87
C ARG A 33 12.28 6.83 -12.69
N GLY A 34 11.74 6.10 -13.66
CA GLY A 34 10.33 5.67 -13.74
C GLY A 34 10.18 4.16 -13.90
N PHE A 35 9.14 3.69 -14.60
CA PHE A 35 8.82 2.26 -14.76
C PHE A 35 9.84 1.46 -15.56
N GLY A 36 10.76 2.13 -16.26
CA GLY A 36 11.92 1.55 -16.92
C GLY A 36 13.18 1.49 -16.06
N ASP A 37 13.12 1.81 -14.75
CA ASP A 37 14.25 1.61 -13.83
C ASP A 37 14.68 0.13 -13.89
N ARG A 38 15.95 -0.09 -14.22
CA ARG A 38 16.59 -1.41 -14.33
C ARG A 38 17.00 -1.99 -12.99
N THR A 39 17.05 -1.15 -11.96
CA THR A 39 17.54 -1.46 -10.63
C THR A 39 16.51 -1.08 -9.55
N PRO A 40 15.22 -1.47 -9.70
CA PRO A 40 14.25 -1.23 -8.65
C PRO A 40 14.65 -2.01 -7.39
N LEU A 41 14.09 -1.60 -6.25
CA LEU A 41 14.28 -2.34 -5.00
C LEU A 41 13.86 -3.81 -5.19
N ARG A 42 14.76 -4.74 -4.87
CA ARG A 42 14.50 -6.18 -4.83
C ARG A 42 13.84 -6.54 -3.50
N LEU A 43 12.69 -7.21 -3.58
CA LEU A 43 11.97 -7.72 -2.42
C LEU A 43 12.53 -9.09 -2.00
N PRO A 44 12.36 -9.50 -0.72
CA PRO A 44 12.85 -10.79 -0.23
C PRO A 44 12.26 -12.01 -0.97
N THR A 45 11.10 -11.82 -1.61
CA THR A 45 10.42 -12.83 -2.43
C THR A 45 11.12 -13.08 -3.77
N GLY A 46 12.01 -12.18 -4.22
CA GLY A 46 12.58 -12.16 -5.57
C GLY A 46 11.86 -11.21 -6.53
N ALA A 47 10.69 -10.71 -6.13
CA ALA A 47 9.95 -9.72 -6.89
C ALA A 47 10.63 -8.33 -6.79
N THR A 48 10.26 -7.42 -7.66
CA THR A 48 10.65 -6.00 -7.58
C THR A 48 9.63 -5.17 -6.81
N ALA A 49 9.98 -3.95 -6.41
CA ALA A 49 9.03 -3.01 -5.81
C ALA A 49 7.82 -2.70 -6.72
N PHE A 50 7.90 -2.90 -8.03
CA PHE A 50 6.74 -2.77 -8.91
C PHE A 50 5.70 -3.89 -8.73
N GLU A 51 6.11 -5.02 -8.16
CA GLU A 51 5.27 -6.21 -7.97
C GLU A 51 4.68 -6.24 -6.57
N GLN A 52 3.78 -5.30 -6.30
CA GLN A 52 3.20 -5.13 -4.97
C GLN A 52 2.33 -6.34 -4.59
N PRO A 53 2.60 -7.02 -3.46
CA PRO A 53 1.87 -8.21 -3.06
C PRO A 53 0.42 -7.88 -2.67
N ARG A 54 -0.49 -8.85 -2.87
CA ARG A 54 -1.89 -8.77 -2.47
C ARG A 54 -2.18 -9.73 -1.32
N SER A 55 -3.00 -9.30 -0.36
CA SER A 55 -3.51 -10.20 0.70
C SER A 55 -4.27 -11.38 0.07
N GLY A 56 -3.97 -12.60 0.52
CA GLY A 56 -4.49 -13.83 -0.09
C GLY A 56 -3.68 -14.38 -1.28
N GLY A 57 -2.63 -13.68 -1.71
CA GLY A 57 -1.71 -14.12 -2.77
C GLY A 57 -1.82 -13.32 -4.07
N GLY A 58 -0.81 -13.47 -4.93
CA GLY A 58 -0.68 -12.70 -6.18
C GLY A 58 0.00 -11.35 -5.99
N LYS A 59 0.02 -10.56 -7.07
CA LYS A 59 0.67 -9.25 -7.16
C LYS A 59 -0.14 -8.28 -8.00
N VAL A 60 0.07 -6.99 -7.80
CA VAL A 60 -0.46 -5.91 -8.63
C VAL A 60 0.72 -5.12 -9.18
N LEU A 61 0.72 -4.90 -10.50
CA LEU A 61 1.71 -4.10 -11.21
C LEU A 61 1.14 -2.69 -11.43
N PRO A 62 1.99 -1.66 -11.69
CA PRO A 62 1.51 -0.38 -12.18
C PRO A 62 0.66 -0.56 -13.45
N PHE A 63 -0.47 0.13 -13.55
CA PHE A 63 -1.40 -0.01 -14.68
C PHE A 63 -2.02 1.33 -15.12
N SER A 64 -2.34 1.43 -16.41
CA SER A 64 -2.86 2.67 -17.00
C SER A 64 -4.27 2.98 -16.51
N ALA A 65 -4.49 4.18 -15.98
CA ALA A 65 -5.82 4.66 -15.60
C ALA A 65 -6.76 4.72 -16.81
N ARG A 66 -6.25 5.11 -17.98
CA ARG A 66 -7.00 5.13 -19.24
C ARG A 66 -7.47 3.74 -19.65
N GLN A 67 -6.58 2.74 -19.63
CA GLN A 67 -6.97 1.37 -19.98
C GLN A 67 -8.00 0.83 -18.97
N ALA A 68 -7.82 1.11 -17.67
CA ALA A 68 -8.78 0.71 -16.65
C ALA A 68 -10.18 1.35 -16.86
N ALA A 69 -10.25 2.59 -17.38
CA ALA A 69 -11.52 3.22 -17.74
C ALA A 69 -12.20 2.47 -18.89
N VAL A 70 -11.46 2.15 -19.95
CA VAL A 70 -11.96 1.38 -21.09
C VAL A 70 -12.46 0.01 -20.65
N ASP A 71 -11.68 -0.71 -19.84
CA ASP A 71 -12.03 -2.04 -19.32
C ASP A 71 -13.29 -2.00 -18.45
N ALA A 72 -13.54 -0.88 -17.77
CA ALA A 72 -14.74 -0.63 -16.96
C ALA A 72 -15.95 -0.12 -17.78
N GLY A 73 -15.84 -0.01 -19.11
CA GLY A 73 -16.91 0.53 -19.97
C GLY A 73 -17.16 2.04 -19.78
N ARG A 74 -16.18 2.77 -19.25
CA ARG A 74 -16.20 4.22 -19.03
C ARG A 74 -15.58 4.95 -20.22
N ARG A 75 -15.83 6.26 -20.32
CA ARG A 75 -15.12 7.08 -21.31
C ARG A 75 -13.70 7.31 -20.81
N GLU A 76 -12.72 7.38 -21.72
CA GLU A 76 -11.34 7.70 -21.34
C GLU A 76 -11.24 9.03 -20.58
N SER A 77 -12.09 10.02 -20.89
CA SER A 77 -12.13 11.31 -20.18
C SER A 77 -12.51 11.19 -18.70
N ASP A 78 -13.14 10.09 -18.28
CA ASP A 78 -13.57 9.90 -16.89
C ASP A 78 -12.36 9.68 -15.95
N ILE A 79 -11.16 9.42 -16.47
CA ILE A 79 -9.91 9.42 -15.67
C ILE A 79 -9.62 10.76 -15.01
N GLN A 80 -10.24 11.85 -15.44
CA GLN A 80 -10.11 13.15 -14.76
C GLN A 80 -10.78 13.15 -13.38
N TYR A 81 -11.62 12.15 -13.09
CA TYR A 81 -12.44 12.04 -11.88
C TYR A 81 -12.11 10.80 -11.04
N LEU A 82 -10.82 10.50 -10.84
CA LEU A 82 -10.42 9.43 -9.91
C LEU A 82 -10.75 9.81 -8.46
N GLY A 83 -11.06 8.81 -7.62
CA GLY A 83 -11.28 8.97 -6.18
C GLY A 83 -9.98 9.12 -5.39
N ALA A 84 -10.10 9.70 -4.19
CA ALA A 84 -8.99 9.79 -3.24
C ALA A 84 -8.68 8.42 -2.62
N LEU A 85 -7.40 8.15 -2.35
CA LEU A 85 -6.96 6.92 -1.68
C LEU A 85 -6.56 7.20 -0.21
N PRO A 86 -6.27 6.16 0.61
CA PRO A 86 -5.70 6.40 1.93
C PRO A 86 -4.32 7.07 1.86
N HIS A 87 -4.16 8.20 2.55
CA HIS A 87 -2.92 8.99 2.67
C HIS A 87 -2.73 9.57 4.08
N GLY A 88 -3.10 8.81 5.11
CA GLY A 88 -2.82 9.12 6.50
C GLY A 88 -1.45 8.62 6.95
N PHE A 89 -1.00 9.10 8.11
CA PHE A 89 0.30 8.69 8.68
C PHE A 89 0.40 7.17 8.94
N SER A 90 -0.71 6.55 9.36
CA SER A 90 -0.75 5.11 9.67
C SER A 90 -0.63 4.25 8.41
N ASP A 91 -1.44 4.49 7.38
CA ASP A 91 -1.42 3.72 6.15
C ASP A 91 -0.15 4.00 5.31
N ALA A 92 0.41 5.21 5.36
CA ALA A 92 1.71 5.50 4.75
C ALA A 92 2.84 4.68 5.39
N ASN A 93 2.87 4.59 6.74
CA ASN A 93 3.84 3.75 7.44
C ASN A 93 3.61 2.24 7.20
N GLN A 94 2.36 1.83 7.03
CA GLN A 94 2.04 0.46 6.62
C GLN A 94 2.61 0.17 5.22
N ALA A 95 2.33 1.01 4.22
CA ALA A 95 2.82 0.83 2.85
C ALA A 95 4.35 0.74 2.77
N ARG A 96 5.05 1.53 3.61
CA ARG A 96 6.51 1.49 3.77
C ARG A 96 7.02 0.12 4.28
N ALA A 97 6.21 -0.63 5.02
CA ALA A 97 6.50 -2.01 5.45
C ALA A 97 7.87 -2.19 6.12
N ASN A 98 8.15 -1.40 7.16
CA ASN A 98 9.47 -1.36 7.85
C ASN A 98 10.67 -1.04 6.93
N GLY A 99 10.41 -0.45 5.77
CA GLY A 99 11.43 -0.06 4.78
C GLY A 99 11.40 -0.92 3.53
N TRP A 100 10.70 -2.07 3.54
CA TRP A 100 10.61 -2.97 2.39
C TRP A 100 9.75 -2.45 1.24
N TRP A 101 8.94 -1.41 1.48
CA TRP A 101 8.19 -0.70 0.45
C TRP A 101 7.21 -1.61 -0.33
N ASN A 102 6.63 -2.60 0.35
CA ASN A 102 5.92 -3.71 -0.28
C ASN A 102 4.56 -4.04 0.34
N ASP A 103 3.89 -3.10 1.02
CA ASP A 103 2.53 -3.32 1.56
C ASP A 103 1.51 -2.30 1.06
N TRP A 104 1.75 -1.73 -0.11
CA TRP A 104 0.93 -0.65 -0.68
C TRP A 104 -0.53 -1.07 -0.95
N ILE A 105 -0.75 -2.30 -1.42
CA ILE A 105 -2.11 -2.77 -1.75
C ILE A 105 -2.94 -2.97 -0.49
N ALA A 106 -2.35 -3.50 0.59
CA ALA A 106 -3.07 -3.67 1.85
C ALA A 106 -3.35 -2.33 2.53
N ALA A 107 -2.40 -1.38 2.44
CA ALA A 107 -2.53 -0.07 3.03
C ALA A 107 -3.51 0.86 2.28
N LYS A 108 -3.52 0.81 0.94
CA LYS A 108 -4.12 1.85 0.09
C LYS A 108 -5.08 1.34 -0.99
N GLY A 109 -5.24 0.02 -1.12
CA GLY A 109 -6.06 -0.60 -2.16
C GLY A 109 -5.34 -0.68 -3.51
N GLN A 110 -5.93 -1.38 -4.48
CA GLN A 110 -5.27 -1.68 -5.77
C GLN A 110 -5.10 -0.45 -6.67
N SER A 111 -5.98 0.54 -6.55
CA SER A 111 -5.93 1.80 -7.31
C SER A 111 -4.65 2.60 -7.09
N THR A 112 -3.93 2.35 -5.98
CA THR A 112 -2.62 2.96 -5.72
C THR A 112 -1.65 2.77 -6.89
N MET A 113 -1.78 1.67 -7.63
CA MET A 113 -0.91 1.33 -8.75
C MET A 113 -1.31 1.98 -10.09
N ALA A 114 -2.37 2.79 -10.12
CA ALA A 114 -2.79 3.46 -11.34
C ALA A 114 -1.83 4.62 -11.70
N PHE A 115 -1.59 4.83 -12.99
CA PHE A 115 -0.80 5.95 -13.50
C PHE A 115 -1.46 6.63 -14.71
N TYR A 116 -1.06 7.87 -14.94
CA TYR A 116 -1.34 8.66 -16.14
C TYR A 116 -0.16 8.62 -17.11
N ASP A 117 -0.45 8.63 -18.40
CA ASP A 117 0.55 8.83 -19.44
C ASP A 117 0.43 10.22 -20.11
N ARG A 118 1.35 10.53 -21.02
CA ARG A 118 1.41 11.82 -21.75
C ARG A 118 0.08 12.24 -22.35
N ARG A 119 -0.73 11.29 -22.82
CA ARG A 119 -2.00 11.58 -23.49
C ARG A 119 -3.07 12.02 -22.49
N ASP A 120 -2.90 11.71 -21.21
CA ASP A 120 -3.84 12.04 -20.13
C ASP A 120 -3.54 13.42 -19.51
N ILE A 121 -2.26 13.78 -19.43
CA ILE A 121 -1.73 15.01 -18.80
C ILE A 121 -0.67 15.71 -19.68
N PRO A 122 -1.06 16.19 -20.88
CA PRO A 122 -0.09 16.66 -21.88
C PRO A 122 0.71 17.90 -21.44
N LEU A 123 0.10 18.86 -20.73
CA LEU A 123 0.83 20.06 -20.27
C LEU A 123 1.92 19.67 -19.27
N GLN A 124 1.62 18.78 -18.32
CA GLN A 124 2.57 18.31 -17.32
C GLN A 124 3.81 17.67 -17.98
N TYR A 125 3.61 16.82 -19.00
CA TYR A 125 4.71 16.24 -19.78
C TYR A 125 5.45 17.30 -20.62
N GLU A 126 4.73 18.27 -21.20
CA GLU A 126 5.36 19.37 -21.93
C GLU A 126 6.24 20.22 -21.02
N LEU A 127 5.78 20.55 -19.80
CA LEU A 127 6.58 21.28 -18.82
C LEU A 127 7.87 20.55 -18.48
N ALA A 128 7.81 19.23 -18.28
CA ALA A 128 8.99 18.42 -18.09
C ALA A 128 9.91 18.49 -19.32
N ASP A 129 9.37 18.44 -20.55
CA ASP A 129 10.08 18.56 -21.84
C ASP A 129 10.72 19.92 -22.10
N ARG A 130 10.21 20.98 -21.48
CA ARG A 130 10.75 22.33 -21.64
C ARG A 130 11.67 22.73 -20.51
N PHE A 131 11.41 22.33 -19.28
CA PHE A 131 12.07 22.85 -18.08
C PHE A 131 12.84 21.77 -17.32
N THR A 132 13.39 22.12 -16.15
CA THR A 132 14.07 21.14 -15.30
C THR A 132 13.04 20.45 -14.40
N ILE A 133 12.95 19.12 -14.49
CA ILE A 133 12.16 18.28 -13.59
C ILE A 133 13.09 17.62 -12.54
N CYS A 134 12.64 17.59 -11.28
CA CYS A 134 13.37 16.93 -10.21
C CYS A 134 12.81 15.52 -9.99
N ASP A 135 13.57 14.47 -10.33
CA ASP A 135 13.12 13.07 -10.22
C ASP A 135 13.46 12.40 -8.88
N ALA A 136 13.94 13.20 -7.92
CA ALA A 136 14.25 12.84 -6.54
C ALA A 136 13.72 13.89 -5.54
N TYR A 137 12.53 14.46 -5.80
CA TYR A 137 11.82 15.36 -4.89
C TYR A 137 10.77 14.57 -4.09
N PHE A 138 10.88 14.55 -2.77
CA PHE A 138 10.06 13.74 -1.87
C PHE A 138 9.08 14.62 -1.07
N CYS A 139 7.89 14.10 -0.76
CA CYS A 139 7.06 14.77 0.25
C CYS A 139 7.76 14.72 1.61
N SER A 140 7.60 15.75 2.44
CA SER A 140 8.39 15.87 3.67
C SER A 140 7.92 14.96 4.80
N VAL A 141 6.69 14.47 4.75
CA VAL A 141 6.04 13.60 5.73
C VAL A 141 5.43 12.38 5.04
N TYR A 142 5.58 11.21 5.67
CA TYR A 142 4.82 10.00 5.38
C TYR A 142 3.35 10.17 5.81
N GLY A 143 2.56 11.02 5.15
CA GLY A 143 1.17 11.25 5.56
C GLY A 143 0.50 12.42 4.87
N SER A 144 -0.47 13.02 5.57
CA SER A 144 -1.48 13.90 5.00
C SER A 144 -0.96 15.28 4.52
N THR A 145 -1.84 16.04 3.88
CA THR A 145 -1.61 17.40 3.34
C THR A 145 -0.99 18.39 4.33
N ASN A 146 -1.69 18.69 5.43
CA ASN A 146 -1.31 19.74 6.36
C ASN A 146 0.13 19.59 6.92
N PRO A 147 0.57 18.41 7.39
CA PRO A 147 1.95 18.28 7.88
C PRO A 147 3.00 18.43 6.78
N ASN A 148 2.71 18.08 5.53
CA ASN A 148 3.60 18.38 4.39
C ASN A 148 3.66 19.88 4.11
N ARG A 149 2.51 20.57 4.12
CA ARG A 149 2.45 22.02 4.00
C ARG A 149 3.17 22.72 5.18
N ASN A 150 3.11 22.20 6.41
CA ASN A 150 3.91 22.72 7.53
C ASN A 150 5.41 22.78 7.19
N TYR A 151 5.96 21.77 6.51
CA TYR A 151 7.35 21.82 6.05
C TYR A 151 7.60 22.89 4.99
N LEU A 152 6.69 23.07 4.02
CA LEU A 152 6.80 24.14 3.01
C LEU A 152 6.78 25.55 3.63
N TRP A 153 5.95 25.74 4.64
CA TRP A 153 5.70 27.06 5.23
C TRP A 153 6.56 27.37 6.45
N THR A 154 7.11 26.37 7.12
CA THR A 154 7.81 26.55 8.41
C THR A 154 9.07 25.71 8.58
N GLY A 155 9.40 24.80 7.65
CA GLY A 155 10.59 23.97 7.70
C GLY A 155 10.51 22.73 8.60
N LYS A 156 9.41 22.52 9.32
CA LYS A 156 9.18 21.34 10.17
C LYS A 156 7.70 20.99 10.31
N THR A 157 7.42 19.81 10.86
CA THR A 157 6.16 19.57 11.58
C THR A 157 6.43 19.29 13.06
N GLY A 158 5.76 20.04 13.95
CA GLY A 158 5.97 20.01 15.40
C GLY A 158 5.00 19.07 16.13
N TYR A 159 4.58 19.49 17.32
CA TYR A 159 3.55 18.82 18.11
C TYR A 159 2.20 19.50 17.96
N GLU A 160 1.14 18.75 18.16
CA GLU A 160 -0.21 19.28 18.35
C GLU A 160 -0.26 20.16 19.63
N PRO A 161 -1.27 21.04 19.78
CA PRO A 161 -1.38 21.94 20.94
C PRO A 161 -1.46 21.23 22.30
N ASP A 162 -1.72 19.92 22.32
CA ASP A 162 -1.67 19.09 23.53
C ASP A 162 -0.24 18.84 24.04
N GLY A 163 0.78 19.10 23.21
CA GLY A 163 2.20 18.90 23.51
C GLY A 163 2.64 17.43 23.56
N VAL A 164 1.77 16.49 23.22
CA VAL A 164 2.02 15.04 23.31
C VAL A 164 2.03 14.39 21.93
N ASN A 165 1.03 14.69 21.11
CA ASN A 165 0.88 14.09 19.80
C ASN A 165 1.69 14.87 18.75
N ARG A 166 2.34 14.18 17.82
CA ARG A 166 3.02 14.84 16.69
C ARG A 166 1.97 15.33 15.69
N ALA A 167 2.20 16.51 15.12
CA ALA A 167 1.35 17.09 14.08
C ALA A 167 1.58 16.38 12.74
N VAL A 168 1.12 15.13 12.61
CA VAL A 168 1.29 14.27 11.41
C VAL A 168 -0.05 13.98 10.73
N THR A 169 -1.09 14.73 11.08
CA THR A 169 -2.46 14.57 10.54
C THR A 169 -3.04 15.93 10.14
N ASN A 170 -4.24 15.92 9.56
CA ASN A 170 -5.00 17.12 9.22
C ASN A 170 -5.82 17.68 10.41
N ALA A 171 -5.43 17.40 11.65
CA ALA A 171 -6.15 17.87 12.85
C ALA A 171 -6.34 19.40 12.90
N ALA A 172 -5.42 20.15 12.30
CA ALA A 172 -5.48 21.61 12.22
C ALA A 172 -6.69 22.17 11.45
N TYR A 173 -7.33 21.37 10.58
CA TYR A 173 -8.51 21.79 9.80
C TYR A 173 -9.74 22.02 10.68
N SER A 174 -9.73 21.56 11.93
CA SER A 174 -10.79 21.90 12.87
C SER A 174 -10.79 23.39 13.19
N TYR A 175 -11.94 24.05 13.06
CA TYR A 175 -12.14 25.43 13.51
C TYR A 175 -11.81 25.66 14.98
N THR A 176 -11.92 24.63 15.82
CA THR A 176 -11.60 24.70 17.25
C THR A 176 -10.14 24.39 17.57
N HIS A 177 -9.32 24.04 16.57
CA HIS A 177 -7.90 23.82 16.77
C HIS A 177 -7.23 25.09 17.31
N ALA A 178 -6.53 24.97 18.45
CA ALA A 178 -5.92 26.10 19.15
C ALA A 178 -4.80 26.78 18.35
N GLY A 179 -4.24 26.05 17.39
CA GLY A 179 -3.18 26.51 16.50
C GLY A 179 -1.78 26.18 17.00
N TYR A 180 -0.87 26.04 16.03
CA TYR A 180 0.55 25.79 16.25
C TYR A 180 1.27 27.04 16.76
N ASP A 181 2.34 26.85 17.53
CA ASP A 181 3.02 27.93 18.27
C ASP A 181 4.46 28.21 17.84
N TRP A 182 4.93 27.59 16.76
CA TRP A 182 6.20 27.96 16.14
C TRP A 182 6.01 28.98 15.01
N THR A 183 7.06 29.74 14.70
CA THR A 183 7.02 30.83 13.71
C THR A 183 6.94 30.30 12.27
N THR A 184 6.12 30.94 11.44
CA THR A 184 6.03 30.66 10.00
C THR A 184 7.07 31.44 9.19
N TYR A 185 7.46 30.93 8.02
CA TYR A 185 8.43 31.61 7.16
C TYR A 185 7.95 32.99 6.66
N PRO A 186 6.65 33.21 6.32
CA PRO A 186 6.13 34.55 6.03
C PRO A 186 6.33 35.56 7.16
N GLU A 187 6.17 35.16 8.43
CA GLU A 187 6.49 36.04 9.58
C GLU A 187 7.97 36.42 9.61
N ARG A 188 8.87 35.50 9.24
CA ARG A 188 10.31 35.79 9.14
C ARG A 188 10.65 36.74 8.01
N LEU A 189 10.02 36.57 6.84
CA LEU A 189 10.18 37.49 5.71
C LEU A 189 9.69 38.89 6.06
N GLU A 190 8.52 38.99 6.74
CA GLU A 190 7.99 40.27 7.24
C GLU A 190 8.98 40.94 8.20
N ALA A 191 9.51 40.19 9.17
CA ALA A 191 10.49 40.71 10.14
C ALA A 191 11.80 41.17 9.48
N ALA A 192 12.21 40.52 8.38
CA ALA A 192 13.40 40.88 7.61
C ALA A 192 13.17 42.00 6.58
N GLY A 193 11.93 42.49 6.41
CA GLY A 193 11.60 43.51 5.42
C GLY A 193 11.67 43.02 3.96
N VAL A 194 11.64 41.71 3.73
CA VAL A 194 11.55 41.12 2.38
C VAL A 194 10.09 41.15 1.94
N SER A 195 9.79 41.64 0.73
CA SER A 195 8.39 41.68 0.25
C SER A 195 7.87 40.29 -0.07
N TRP A 196 6.68 39.97 0.43
CA TRP A 196 6.04 38.68 0.21
C TRP A 196 4.52 38.82 0.08
N GLN A 197 3.86 37.86 -0.57
CA GLN A 197 2.40 37.82 -0.71
C GLN A 197 1.91 36.38 -0.89
N ILE A 198 0.79 36.03 -0.24
CA ILE A 198 0.00 34.83 -0.51
C ILE A 198 -1.23 35.26 -1.32
N TYR A 199 -1.44 34.65 -2.48
CA TYR A 199 -2.63 34.83 -3.30
C TYR A 199 -3.55 33.62 -3.10
N GLN A 200 -4.80 33.89 -2.72
CA GLN A 200 -5.83 32.91 -2.44
C GLN A 200 -7.22 33.55 -2.57
N GLU A 201 -8.24 32.72 -2.79
CA GLU A 201 -9.65 33.12 -2.86
C GLU A 201 -10.39 32.67 -1.60
N TRP A 202 -11.69 32.98 -1.49
CA TRP A 202 -12.52 32.52 -0.38
C TRP A 202 -12.43 31.01 -0.18
N ASP A 203 -12.45 30.26 -1.28
CA ASP A 203 -12.06 28.85 -1.31
C ASP A 203 -10.54 28.78 -1.52
N ASN A 204 -9.86 28.16 -0.57
CA ASN A 204 -8.45 27.83 -0.64
C ASN A 204 -8.20 26.36 -0.29
N PHE A 205 -9.27 25.55 -0.23
CA PHE A 205 -9.24 24.13 0.11
C PHE A 205 -8.39 23.75 1.33
N THR A 206 -8.36 24.58 2.38
CA THR A 206 -7.54 24.34 3.59
C THR A 206 -6.01 24.35 3.35
N ASP A 207 -5.56 24.75 2.16
CA ASP A 207 -4.18 24.62 1.71
C ASP A 207 -3.24 25.77 2.14
N ASN A 208 -3.79 26.81 2.77
CA ASN A 208 -3.00 27.89 3.35
C ASN A 208 -2.68 27.60 4.83
N ALA A 209 -1.57 26.90 5.06
CA ALA A 209 -1.21 26.44 6.39
C ALA A 209 -1.00 27.56 7.43
N VAL A 210 -0.70 28.81 7.03
CA VAL A 210 -0.44 29.91 7.98
C VAL A 210 -1.66 30.20 8.87
N GLU A 211 -2.87 29.97 8.38
CA GLU A 211 -4.13 30.18 9.13
C GLU A 211 -4.26 29.24 10.34
N TYR A 212 -3.46 28.17 10.39
CA TYR A 212 -3.43 27.21 11.49
C TYR A 212 -2.46 27.56 12.62
N PHE A 213 -1.78 28.71 12.54
CA PHE A 213 -0.83 29.16 13.54
C PHE A 213 -1.44 30.21 14.48
N ARG A 214 -1.02 30.21 15.75
CA ARG A 214 -1.60 31.06 16.82
C ARG A 214 -1.63 32.55 16.48
N PRO A 215 -0.56 33.19 15.96
CA PRO A 215 -0.60 34.61 15.63
C PRO A 215 -1.69 34.97 14.62
N TRP A 216 -1.91 34.11 13.62
CA TRP A 216 -2.91 34.29 12.57
C TRP A 216 -4.34 34.09 13.09
N LYS A 217 -4.55 33.08 13.94
CA LYS A 217 -5.83 32.88 14.64
C LYS A 217 -6.15 34.03 15.59
N GLU A 218 -5.16 34.62 16.25
CA GLU A 218 -5.34 35.80 17.10
C GLU A 218 -5.77 37.04 16.31
N ILE A 219 -5.10 37.31 15.19
CA ILE A 219 -5.49 38.37 14.27
C ILE A 219 -6.92 38.14 13.76
N GLY A 220 -7.23 36.91 13.34
CA GLY A 220 -8.57 36.52 12.91
C GLY A 220 -9.64 36.79 13.98
N ARG A 221 -9.41 36.41 15.23
CA ARG A 221 -10.34 36.70 16.35
C ARG A 221 -10.59 38.19 16.55
N LYS A 222 -9.57 39.04 16.39
CA LYS A 222 -9.73 40.51 16.47
C LYS A 222 -10.62 41.06 15.37
N ILE A 223 -10.48 40.55 14.14
CA ILE A 223 -11.33 40.93 13.01
C ILE A 223 -12.78 40.51 13.27
N LEU A 224 -12.98 39.24 13.65
CA LEU A 224 -14.31 38.65 13.82
C LEU A 224 -15.11 39.26 14.98
N ALA A 225 -14.45 39.90 15.96
CA ALA A 225 -15.12 40.65 17.01
C ALA A 225 -15.99 41.82 16.48
N LYS A 226 -15.82 42.23 15.21
CA LYS A 226 -16.65 43.23 14.52
C LYS A 226 -17.70 42.63 13.59
N VAL A 227 -17.71 41.32 13.38
CA VAL A 227 -18.59 40.63 12.44
C VAL A 227 -19.81 40.06 13.17
N SER A 228 -20.99 40.29 12.60
CA SER A 228 -22.22 39.66 13.08
C SER A 228 -22.32 38.21 12.62
N GLY A 229 -22.48 37.29 13.58
CA GLY A 229 -22.41 35.84 13.37
C GLY A 229 -21.31 35.24 14.24
N GLN A 230 -21.61 34.16 14.97
CA GLN A 230 -20.66 33.53 15.89
C GLN A 230 -19.65 32.69 15.11
N TYR A 231 -18.64 33.35 14.53
CA TYR A 231 -17.53 32.70 13.82
C TYR A 231 -16.30 32.59 14.73
N SER A 232 -15.68 31.43 14.76
CA SER A 232 -14.48 31.14 15.55
C SER A 232 -13.17 31.42 14.79
N THR A 233 -13.20 31.33 13.46
CA THR A 233 -12.04 31.55 12.58
C THR A 233 -12.44 32.33 11.32
N THR A 234 -11.46 32.96 10.67
CA THR A 234 -11.68 33.70 9.40
C THR A 234 -12.08 32.76 8.27
N GLU A 235 -11.53 31.54 8.27
CA GLU A 235 -11.94 30.43 7.40
C GLU A 235 -13.44 30.15 7.51
N GLN A 236 -13.96 29.92 8.73
CA GLN A 236 -15.39 29.69 8.95
C GLN A 236 -16.25 30.87 8.48
N PHE A 237 -15.73 32.10 8.59
CA PHE A 237 -16.40 33.29 8.04
C PHE A 237 -16.49 33.25 6.52
N TYR A 238 -15.39 32.97 5.81
CA TYR A 238 -15.35 32.90 4.35
C TYR A 238 -16.22 31.76 3.80
N ASP A 239 -16.18 30.58 4.41
CA ASP A 239 -17.06 29.45 4.08
C ASP A 239 -18.55 29.83 4.21
N GLY A 240 -18.87 30.57 5.28
CA GLY A 240 -20.21 31.08 5.53
C GLY A 240 -20.71 32.11 4.50
N LEU A 241 -19.85 32.65 3.62
CA LEU A 241 -20.26 33.60 2.58
C LEU A 241 -21.03 32.92 1.45
N TRP A 242 -20.72 31.67 1.10
CA TRP A 242 -21.34 30.95 -0.02
C TRP A 242 -22.84 30.74 0.15
N GLY A 243 -23.32 30.62 1.40
CA GLY A 243 -24.74 30.48 1.73
C GLY A 243 -25.51 31.81 1.83
N LYS A 244 -24.86 32.96 1.62
CA LYS A 244 -25.48 34.30 1.77
C LYS A 244 -25.90 34.91 0.43
N THR A 245 -26.96 35.71 0.43
CA THR A 245 -27.33 36.54 -0.74
C THR A 245 -26.25 37.58 -1.04
N ALA A 246 -26.30 38.22 -2.22
CA ALA A 246 -25.33 39.26 -2.59
C ALA A 246 -25.29 40.42 -1.58
N ASP A 247 -26.43 40.91 -1.13
CA ASP A 247 -26.50 42.00 -0.14
C ASP A 247 -26.00 41.56 1.24
N GLN A 248 -26.32 40.34 1.67
CA GLN A 248 -25.82 39.77 2.92
C GLN A 248 -24.31 39.58 2.88
N ARG A 249 -23.75 39.09 1.76
CA ARG A 249 -22.29 38.99 1.55
C ARG A 249 -21.64 40.36 1.64
N LYS A 250 -22.18 41.37 0.94
CA LYS A 250 -21.68 42.74 0.96
C LYS A 250 -21.68 43.32 2.38
N ALA A 251 -22.75 43.13 3.14
CA ALA A 251 -22.85 43.60 4.52
C ALA A 251 -21.85 42.87 5.45
N ALA A 252 -21.72 41.54 5.32
CA ALA A 252 -20.78 40.74 6.11
C ALA A 252 -19.32 41.12 5.81
N LEU A 253 -18.96 41.30 4.53
CA LEU A 253 -17.63 41.75 4.11
C LEU A 253 -17.32 43.17 4.59
N ALA A 254 -18.30 44.08 4.60
CA ALA A 254 -18.11 45.42 5.15
C ALA A 254 -17.80 45.40 6.65
N GLN A 255 -18.47 44.55 7.44
CA GLN A 255 -18.16 44.35 8.85
C GLN A 255 -16.78 43.72 9.05
N PHE A 256 -16.44 42.72 8.24
CA PHE A 256 -15.12 42.10 8.26
C PHE A 256 -14.03 43.14 7.96
N GLN A 257 -14.23 44.00 6.97
CA GLN A 257 -13.31 45.08 6.63
C GLN A 257 -13.14 46.08 7.78
N GLN A 258 -14.21 46.43 8.50
CA GLN A 258 -14.09 47.26 9.72
C GLN A 258 -13.21 46.60 10.79
N GLY A 259 -13.28 45.27 10.91
CA GLY A 259 -12.38 44.49 11.77
C GLY A 259 -10.92 44.57 11.32
N VAL A 260 -10.66 44.43 10.02
CA VAL A 260 -9.33 44.57 9.42
C VAL A 260 -8.76 45.98 9.61
N ASP A 261 -9.58 47.01 9.47
CA ASP A 261 -9.19 48.42 9.62
C ASP A 261 -8.89 48.81 11.08
N ALA A 262 -9.39 48.03 12.05
CA ALA A 262 -9.14 48.22 13.47
C ALA A 262 -7.86 47.52 13.98
N LEU A 263 -7.19 46.71 13.16
CA LEU A 263 -5.93 46.06 13.50
C LEU A 263 -4.79 47.08 13.62
N THR A 264 -3.74 46.73 14.37
CA THR A 264 -2.48 47.50 14.31
C THR A 264 -1.87 47.39 12.91
N GLU A 265 -0.98 48.32 12.54
CA GLU A 265 -0.35 48.30 11.21
C GLU A 265 0.37 46.98 10.93
N ALA A 266 1.12 46.44 11.90
CA ALA A 266 1.84 45.18 11.75
C ALA A 266 0.88 43.99 11.53
N GLU A 267 -0.17 43.89 12.34
CA GLU A 267 -1.19 42.83 12.21
C GLU A 267 -1.94 42.94 10.87
N ARG A 268 -2.29 44.18 10.47
CA ARG A 268 -2.97 44.45 9.20
C ARG A 268 -2.11 44.05 8.01
N ARG A 269 -0.80 44.34 8.03
CA ARG A 269 0.13 43.92 6.97
C ARG A 269 0.25 42.41 6.89
N LEU A 270 0.45 41.73 8.02
CA LEU A 270 0.46 40.26 8.07
C LEU A 270 -0.83 39.69 7.48
N PHE A 271 -1.99 40.12 7.97
CA PHE A 271 -3.30 39.65 7.50
C PHE A 271 -3.49 39.85 5.99
N LEU A 272 -3.31 41.07 5.49
CA LEU A 272 -3.54 41.40 4.08
C LEU A 272 -2.60 40.63 3.13
N ARG A 273 -1.38 40.33 3.58
CA ARG A 273 -0.42 39.56 2.79
C ARG A 273 -0.62 38.05 2.90
N GLY A 274 -1.04 37.54 4.06
CA GLY A 274 -1.01 36.10 4.35
C GLY A 274 -2.35 35.39 4.49
N ALA A 275 -3.38 36.05 5.03
CA ALA A 275 -4.65 35.42 5.38
C ALA A 275 -5.89 36.08 4.74
N TYR A 276 -5.71 37.19 4.03
CA TYR A 276 -6.79 37.77 3.23
C TYR A 276 -7.17 36.85 2.07
N ARG A 277 -8.47 36.61 1.90
CA ARG A 277 -9.05 35.84 0.81
C ARG A 277 -9.88 36.75 -0.10
N SER A 278 -9.54 36.79 -1.40
CA SER A 278 -10.28 37.58 -2.39
C SER A 278 -11.51 36.86 -2.95
N GLU A 279 -12.36 37.57 -3.67
CA GLU A 279 -13.55 37.00 -4.31
C GLU A 279 -13.21 35.85 -5.27
N PRO A 280 -14.17 34.94 -5.53
CA PRO A 280 -13.96 33.83 -6.47
C PRO A 280 -13.56 34.29 -7.88
N ASN A 281 -12.69 33.53 -8.54
CA ASN A 281 -12.15 33.79 -9.89
C ASN A 281 -11.27 35.04 -10.01
N THR A 282 -10.58 35.42 -8.94
CA THR A 282 -9.67 36.59 -8.91
C THR A 282 -8.20 36.23 -8.74
N LEU A 283 -7.85 34.98 -8.42
CA LEU A 283 -6.48 34.53 -8.13
C LEU A 283 -5.47 34.96 -9.20
N VAL A 284 -5.70 34.52 -10.45
CA VAL A 284 -4.82 34.85 -11.59
C VAL A 284 -4.90 36.33 -11.95
N GLN A 285 -6.05 36.98 -11.77
CA GLN A 285 -6.23 38.40 -12.10
C GLN A 285 -5.40 39.31 -11.19
N ARG A 286 -5.29 38.96 -9.90
CA ARG A 286 -4.49 39.69 -8.92
C ARG A 286 -3.00 39.62 -9.25
N ILE A 287 -2.47 38.43 -9.50
CA ILE A 287 -1.05 38.30 -9.91
C ILE A 287 -0.77 39.02 -11.23
N ARG A 288 -1.66 38.92 -12.24
CA ARG A 288 -1.52 39.70 -13.50
C ARG A 288 -1.50 41.20 -13.26
N SER A 289 -2.30 41.69 -12.32
CA SER A 289 -2.33 43.11 -11.97
C SER A 289 -1.02 43.55 -11.33
N ASP A 290 -0.46 42.74 -10.42
CA ASP A 290 0.81 43.06 -9.78
C ASP A 290 2.00 43.01 -10.76
N ILE A 291 2.00 42.06 -11.70
CA ILE A 291 2.97 42.01 -12.80
C ILE A 291 2.87 43.27 -13.66
N LYS A 292 1.66 43.60 -14.12
CA LYS A 292 1.41 44.79 -14.96
C LYS A 292 1.82 46.09 -14.28
N ASN A 293 1.62 46.20 -12.97
CA ASN A 293 1.91 47.39 -12.19
C ASN A 293 3.36 47.44 -11.67
N GLY A 294 4.15 46.38 -11.87
CA GLY A 294 5.51 46.28 -11.33
C GLY A 294 5.56 46.18 -9.80
N THR A 295 4.51 45.63 -9.18
CA THR A 295 4.33 45.49 -7.72
C THR A 295 4.41 44.05 -7.23
N LEU A 296 4.75 43.09 -8.10
CA LEU A 296 4.91 41.68 -7.71
C LEU A 296 5.94 41.55 -6.57
N SER A 297 5.57 40.82 -5.52
CA SER A 297 6.44 40.59 -4.37
C SER A 297 7.68 39.75 -4.72
N LYS A 298 8.74 39.84 -3.91
CA LYS A 298 9.91 38.97 -4.05
C LYS A 298 9.54 37.50 -3.87
N VAL A 299 8.73 37.18 -2.87
CA VAL A 299 8.21 35.83 -2.64
C VAL A 299 6.69 35.82 -2.79
N SER A 300 6.18 34.99 -3.68
CA SER A 300 4.75 34.85 -3.91
C SER A 300 4.32 33.40 -3.77
N TRP A 301 3.30 33.12 -2.96
CA TRP A 301 2.67 31.81 -2.91
C TRP A 301 1.29 31.87 -3.55
N LEU A 302 0.95 30.85 -4.32
CA LEU A 302 -0.37 30.67 -4.92
C LEU A 302 -1.04 29.49 -4.23
N VAL A 303 -2.20 29.74 -3.62
CA VAL A 303 -3.03 28.70 -3.00
C VAL A 303 -4.27 28.52 -3.88
N PRO A 304 -4.42 27.36 -4.53
CA PRO A 304 -5.52 27.09 -5.43
C PRO A 304 -6.85 26.91 -4.67
N THR A 305 -7.96 27.03 -5.41
CA THR A 305 -9.28 26.60 -4.94
C THR A 305 -9.39 25.07 -4.97
N ALA A 306 -10.40 24.50 -4.32
CA ALA A 306 -10.65 23.06 -4.32
C ALA A 306 -10.82 22.48 -5.73
N ALA A 307 -11.35 23.29 -6.67
CA ALA A 307 -11.55 22.88 -8.06
C ALA A 307 -10.25 22.87 -8.87
N LEU A 308 -9.22 23.61 -8.43
CA LEU A 308 -7.95 23.81 -9.16
C LEU A 308 -6.73 23.20 -8.44
N SER A 309 -6.92 22.62 -7.24
CA SER A 309 -5.84 22.08 -6.41
C SER A 309 -5.24 20.78 -6.95
N GLU A 310 -5.98 20.04 -7.79
CA GLU A 310 -5.69 18.69 -8.29
C GLU A 310 -5.96 17.54 -7.31
N HIS A 311 -6.42 17.84 -6.08
CA HIS A 311 -6.87 16.83 -5.12
C HIS A 311 -7.97 15.93 -5.73
N PRO A 312 -7.82 14.58 -5.75
CA PRO A 312 -8.74 13.68 -6.44
C PRO A 312 -10.22 13.78 -6.03
N SER A 313 -10.52 14.13 -4.78
CA SER A 313 -11.91 14.29 -4.33
C SER A 313 -12.63 15.50 -4.96
N SER A 314 -11.91 16.59 -5.24
CA SER A 314 -12.52 17.91 -5.51
C SER A 314 -12.07 18.55 -6.83
N SER A 315 -10.94 18.12 -7.40
CA SER A 315 -10.34 18.72 -8.59
C SER A 315 -10.14 17.70 -9.72
N THR A 316 -9.44 18.10 -10.78
CA THR A 316 -9.08 17.27 -11.94
C THR A 316 -7.67 17.64 -12.43
N PRO A 317 -6.88 16.70 -13.00
CA PRO A 317 -5.57 17.02 -13.58
C PRO A 317 -5.59 18.16 -14.60
N VAL A 318 -6.60 18.21 -15.46
CA VAL A 318 -6.75 19.28 -16.45
C VAL A 318 -7.16 20.62 -15.83
N GLY A 319 -7.88 20.62 -14.71
CA GLY A 319 -8.19 21.84 -13.96
C GLY A 319 -6.94 22.53 -13.43
N SER A 320 -6.04 21.75 -12.80
CA SER A 320 -4.72 22.24 -12.39
C SER A 320 -3.84 22.66 -13.57
N ALA A 321 -3.84 21.89 -14.66
CA ALA A 321 -3.12 22.26 -15.87
C ALA A 321 -3.55 23.66 -16.37
N ASN A 322 -4.86 23.96 -16.36
CA ASN A 322 -5.35 25.28 -16.74
C ASN A 322 -4.84 26.39 -15.81
N LEU A 323 -4.85 26.18 -14.48
CA LEU A 323 -4.27 27.14 -13.53
C LEU A 323 -2.77 27.38 -13.80
N ILE A 324 -2.00 26.31 -13.97
CA ILE A 324 -0.56 26.39 -14.26
C ILE A 324 -0.33 27.18 -15.56
N TYR A 325 -1.07 26.86 -16.62
CA TYR A 325 -0.98 27.57 -17.90
C TYR A 325 -1.30 29.06 -17.73
N ASP A 326 -2.37 29.40 -17.01
CA ASP A 326 -2.79 30.78 -16.81
C ASP A 326 -1.80 31.62 -15.99
N VAL A 327 -1.11 31.00 -15.01
CA VAL A 327 -0.01 31.62 -14.26
C VAL A 327 1.21 31.82 -15.16
N LEU A 328 1.57 30.83 -15.96
CA LEU A 328 2.68 30.94 -16.91
C LEU A 328 2.43 31.99 -17.98
N ASP A 329 1.19 32.12 -18.47
CA ASP A 329 0.78 33.17 -19.40
C ASP A 329 0.78 34.55 -18.72
N ALA A 330 0.40 34.64 -17.44
CA ALA A 330 0.53 35.87 -16.67
C ALA A 330 1.98 36.35 -16.59
N ILE A 331 2.91 35.45 -16.27
CA ILE A 331 4.35 35.74 -16.24
C ILE A 331 4.87 36.11 -17.64
N ALA A 332 4.42 35.38 -18.68
CA ALA A 332 4.82 35.60 -20.08
C ALA A 332 4.39 36.97 -20.63
N SER A 333 3.29 37.52 -20.10
CA SER A 333 2.69 38.77 -20.58
C SER A 333 3.61 39.99 -20.42
N ASP A 334 4.63 39.89 -19.56
CA ASP A 334 5.72 40.85 -19.46
C ASP A 334 7.09 40.14 -19.54
N PRO A 335 7.82 40.28 -20.68
CA PRO A 335 9.14 39.67 -20.84
C PRO A 335 10.17 40.08 -19.77
N LYS A 336 10.01 41.25 -19.13
CA LYS A 336 10.89 41.68 -18.02
C LYS A 336 10.64 40.82 -16.79
N THR A 337 9.38 40.57 -16.44
CA THR A 337 8.99 39.68 -15.35
C THR A 337 9.53 38.26 -15.60
N TRP A 338 9.28 37.68 -16.79
CA TRP A 338 9.86 36.37 -17.14
C TRP A 338 11.37 36.31 -16.89
N SER A 339 12.10 37.37 -17.28
CA SER A 339 13.56 37.41 -17.21
C SER A 339 14.19 37.31 -15.82
N LYS A 340 13.37 37.41 -14.76
CA LYS A 340 13.81 37.49 -13.38
C LYS A 340 13.00 36.60 -12.44
N THR A 341 12.22 35.67 -13.00
CA THR A 341 11.29 34.84 -12.23
C THR A 341 11.75 33.38 -12.16
N ALA A 342 11.60 32.79 -10.97
CA ALA A 342 11.60 31.34 -10.78
C ALA A 342 10.22 30.92 -10.27
N LEU A 343 9.53 30.05 -11.02
CA LEU A 343 8.29 29.40 -10.60
C LEU A 343 8.58 27.96 -10.19
N PHE A 344 8.20 27.61 -8.96
CA PHE A 344 8.25 26.25 -8.44
C PHE A 344 6.85 25.65 -8.46
N ILE A 345 6.68 24.57 -9.21
CA ILE A 345 5.44 23.78 -9.27
C ILE A 345 5.74 22.45 -8.59
N ASN A 346 5.22 22.25 -7.39
CA ASN A 346 5.38 21.01 -6.63
C ASN A 346 4.03 20.50 -6.12
N PHE A 347 4.07 19.35 -5.45
CA PHE A 347 2.92 18.75 -4.78
C PHE A 347 3.26 18.54 -3.31
N ASP A 348 2.23 18.52 -2.47
CA ASP A 348 2.34 18.31 -1.03
C ASP A 348 2.56 16.82 -0.67
N GLU A 349 1.76 15.90 -1.21
CA GLU A 349 1.85 14.46 -0.99
C GLU A 349 1.29 13.67 -2.18
N ASN A 350 1.14 12.35 -2.03
CA ASN A 350 0.92 11.41 -3.13
C ASN A 350 -0.52 10.91 -3.30
N ASP A 351 -1.50 11.38 -2.51
CA ASP A 351 -2.88 10.87 -2.36
C ASP A 351 -2.96 9.40 -1.91
N GLY A 352 -1.81 8.74 -1.75
CA GLY A 352 -1.71 7.30 -1.65
C GLY A 352 -1.38 6.57 -2.96
N TYR A 353 -1.11 7.26 -4.07
CA TYR A 353 -0.58 6.64 -5.28
C TYR A 353 0.86 6.15 -5.11
N PHE A 354 1.15 5.00 -5.71
CA PHE A 354 2.42 4.31 -5.60
C PHE A 354 3.58 5.11 -6.22
N ASP A 355 4.76 4.99 -5.60
CA ASP A 355 6.05 5.36 -6.18
C ASP A 355 7.06 4.27 -5.85
N HIS A 356 7.88 3.86 -6.81
CA HIS A 356 8.78 2.71 -6.65
C HIS A 356 10.08 3.03 -5.92
N VAL A 357 10.43 4.31 -5.72
CA VAL A 357 11.71 4.71 -5.12
C VAL A 357 11.51 4.96 -3.62
N PRO A 358 12.09 4.13 -2.74
CA PRO A 358 12.08 4.40 -1.31
C PRO A 358 12.79 5.71 -0.99
N ALA A 359 12.20 6.49 -0.08
CA ALA A 359 12.75 7.78 0.31
C ALA A 359 14.01 7.66 1.20
N PRO A 360 14.93 8.63 1.16
CA PRO A 360 15.96 8.82 2.19
C PRO A 360 15.31 8.91 3.58
N VAL A 361 15.78 8.19 4.59
CA VAL A 361 15.24 8.28 5.97
C VAL A 361 16.37 8.52 6.96
N GLU A 362 16.13 9.34 7.98
CA GLU A 362 17.07 9.53 9.07
C GLU A 362 17.36 8.15 9.72
N PRO A 363 18.63 7.79 9.99
CA PRO A 363 18.94 6.59 10.76
C PRO A 363 18.15 6.58 12.07
N ARG A 364 17.49 5.45 12.37
CA ARG A 364 16.60 5.35 13.53
C ARG A 364 17.36 5.65 14.83
N PRO A 365 16.94 6.65 15.63
CA PRO A 365 17.53 6.90 16.93
C PRO A 365 17.13 5.82 17.93
N ASP A 366 17.99 5.52 18.91
CA ASP A 366 17.74 4.50 19.94
C ASP A 366 16.47 4.80 20.76
N SER A 367 16.18 6.08 20.99
CA SER A 367 14.96 6.56 21.67
C SER A 367 13.67 6.30 20.87
N GLY A 368 13.79 6.01 19.57
CA GLY A 368 12.69 5.99 18.61
C GLY A 368 12.07 7.36 18.33
N ASN A 369 12.66 8.46 18.82
CA ASN A 369 12.13 9.81 18.65
C ASN A 369 13.24 10.82 18.30
N SER A 370 12.97 11.68 17.32
CA SER A 370 13.78 12.83 16.89
C SER A 370 12.85 13.89 16.25
N ASP A 371 13.41 14.85 15.52
CA ASP A 371 12.58 15.73 14.67
C ASP A 371 11.93 14.96 13.51
N ASP A 372 12.55 13.85 13.09
CA ASP A 372 12.16 13.04 11.95
C ASP A 372 11.71 11.62 12.33
N TRP A 373 11.59 11.32 13.63
CA TRP A 373 11.05 10.07 14.19
C TRP A 373 10.06 10.34 15.32
N PHE A 374 8.94 9.60 15.34
CA PHE A 374 7.92 9.67 16.38
C PHE A 374 7.40 8.28 16.71
N ASN A 375 7.44 7.90 17.99
CA ASN A 375 6.99 6.58 18.48
C ASN A 375 7.61 5.39 17.72
N GLY A 376 8.90 5.49 17.36
CA GLY A 376 9.62 4.45 16.64
C GLY A 376 9.25 4.31 15.17
N LEU A 377 8.46 5.25 14.63
CA LEU A 377 8.12 5.37 13.21
C LEU A 377 8.77 6.63 12.63
N PRO A 378 9.27 6.60 11.37
CA PRO A 378 9.77 7.79 10.73
C PRO A 378 8.62 8.76 10.42
N VAL A 379 8.82 10.05 10.68
CA VAL A 379 7.88 11.11 10.29
C VAL A 379 7.90 11.29 8.77
N GLY A 380 9.08 11.23 8.15
CA GLY A 380 9.28 11.47 6.72
C GLY A 380 10.77 11.43 6.37
N PRO A 381 11.13 11.82 5.13
CA PRO A 381 10.25 12.10 3.98
C PRO A 381 9.49 10.88 3.45
N GLY A 382 8.38 11.10 2.77
CA GLY A 382 7.56 10.08 2.12
C GLY A 382 7.92 9.84 0.65
N PRO A 383 7.00 9.25 -0.15
CA PRO A 383 7.19 8.98 -1.58
C PRO A 383 7.62 10.21 -2.39
N ARG A 384 8.19 9.99 -3.59
CA ARG A 384 8.45 11.08 -4.52
C ARG A 384 7.15 11.72 -4.97
N VAL A 385 7.17 13.05 -5.10
CA VAL A 385 6.08 13.85 -5.64
C VAL A 385 6.64 14.77 -6.73
N PRO A 386 5.85 15.18 -7.74
CA PRO A 386 6.35 16.04 -8.80
C PRO A 386 6.95 17.36 -8.30
N MET A 387 8.04 17.77 -8.95
CA MET A 387 8.61 19.11 -8.84
C MET A 387 9.20 19.54 -10.17
N THR A 388 8.66 20.61 -10.74
CA THR A 388 9.20 21.26 -11.94
C THR A 388 9.61 22.69 -11.62
N VAL A 389 10.84 23.06 -12.00
CA VAL A 389 11.35 24.43 -11.86
C VAL A 389 11.24 25.14 -13.19
N VAL A 390 10.37 26.14 -13.28
CA VAL A 390 10.12 26.92 -14.49
C VAL A 390 10.77 28.29 -14.38
N SER A 391 11.76 28.55 -15.23
CA SER A 391 12.57 29.77 -15.20
C SER A 391 13.35 29.95 -16.51
N PRO A 392 13.82 31.16 -16.87
CA PRO A 392 14.74 31.35 -17.98
C PRO A 392 15.98 30.45 -17.94
N TRP A 393 16.41 30.05 -16.74
CA TRP A 393 17.65 29.29 -16.48
C TRP A 393 17.42 27.77 -16.35
N THR A 394 16.18 27.30 -16.51
CA THR A 394 15.85 25.87 -16.45
C THR A 394 15.34 25.30 -17.75
N VAL A 395 15.25 26.11 -18.80
CA VAL A 395 14.88 25.68 -20.16
C VAL A 395 15.90 24.67 -20.71
N GLY A 396 15.40 23.57 -21.28
CA GLY A 396 16.21 22.53 -21.93
C GLY A 396 15.78 21.09 -21.64
N GLY A 397 14.72 20.89 -20.85
CA GLY A 397 14.20 19.54 -20.55
C GLY A 397 15.12 18.70 -19.64
N PHE A 398 15.85 19.35 -18.74
CA PHE A 398 16.82 18.71 -17.87
C PHE A 398 16.17 17.88 -16.75
N VAL A 399 16.90 16.88 -16.26
CA VAL A 399 16.57 16.17 -15.00
C VAL A 399 17.57 16.53 -13.92
N CYS A 400 17.07 16.81 -12.72
CA CYS A 400 17.87 16.97 -11.53
C CYS A 400 17.60 15.81 -10.55
N SER A 401 18.63 15.01 -10.28
CA SER A 401 18.55 13.82 -9.40
C SER A 401 19.25 14.03 -8.04
N GLU A 402 19.46 15.28 -7.64
CA GLU A 402 19.74 15.62 -6.23
C GLU A 402 18.47 15.37 -5.40
N ALA A 403 18.64 14.81 -4.20
CA ALA A 403 17.51 14.59 -3.29
C ALA A 403 16.99 15.93 -2.77
N PHE A 404 15.67 16.13 -2.84
CA PHE A 404 14.99 17.31 -2.32
C PHE A 404 13.73 16.91 -1.53
N ASP A 405 13.26 17.82 -0.70
CA ASP A 405 11.95 17.78 -0.04
C ASP A 405 11.35 19.20 -0.01
N HIS A 406 10.22 19.41 0.70
CA HIS A 406 9.61 20.75 0.77
C HIS A 406 10.47 21.79 1.48
N THR A 407 11.38 21.37 2.37
CA THR A 407 12.33 22.30 2.99
C THR A 407 13.29 22.90 1.98
N SER A 408 13.53 22.20 0.86
CA SER A 408 14.41 22.66 -0.21
C SER A 408 13.91 23.96 -0.86
N VAL A 409 12.60 24.21 -0.86
CA VAL A 409 12.01 25.49 -1.29
C VAL A 409 12.41 26.62 -0.35
N ILE A 410 12.26 26.43 0.97
CA ILE A 410 12.68 27.42 1.96
C ILE A 410 14.19 27.66 1.84
N ARG A 411 15.00 26.61 1.71
CA ARG A 411 16.46 26.73 1.59
C ARG A 411 16.92 27.50 0.36
N PHE A 412 16.21 27.37 -0.76
CA PHE A 412 16.41 28.23 -1.91
C PHE A 412 16.19 29.70 -1.54
N LEU A 413 15.07 30.00 -0.84
CA LEU A 413 14.76 31.35 -0.36
C LEU A 413 15.78 31.85 0.67
N GLU A 414 16.29 31.01 1.58
CA GLU A 414 17.34 31.39 2.54
C GLU A 414 18.59 31.89 1.81
N LYS A 415 19.02 31.13 0.80
CA LYS A 415 20.23 31.42 0.03
C LYS A 415 20.08 32.68 -0.82
N TRP A 416 18.88 32.94 -1.34
CA TRP A 416 18.58 34.10 -2.18
C TRP A 416 18.33 35.38 -1.37
N THR A 417 17.56 35.28 -0.27
CA THR A 417 17.10 36.44 0.51
C THR A 417 17.98 36.75 1.71
N GLY A 418 18.77 35.78 2.19
CA GLY A 418 19.50 35.84 3.45
C GLY A 418 18.64 35.53 4.70
N VAL A 419 17.34 35.27 4.56
CA VAL A 419 16.43 35.02 5.70
C VAL A 419 16.43 33.55 6.07
N GLN A 420 17.01 33.21 7.23
CA GLN A 420 17.15 31.84 7.74
C GLN A 420 15.86 31.30 8.39
N GLU A 421 15.61 29.99 8.21
CA GLU A 421 14.57 29.19 8.87
C GLU A 421 15.18 28.18 9.86
N PRO A 422 15.35 28.53 11.13
CA PRO A 422 15.97 27.65 12.12
C PRO A 422 15.19 26.36 12.43
N ASN A 423 13.93 26.23 12.01
CA ASN A 423 13.14 25.02 12.26
C ASN A 423 13.57 23.79 11.45
N ILE A 424 14.28 23.95 10.33
CA ILE A 424 14.72 22.82 9.51
C ILE A 424 15.77 22.01 10.27
N SER A 425 15.51 20.71 10.46
CA SER A 425 16.39 19.81 11.22
C SER A 425 17.80 19.74 10.61
N ALA A 426 18.80 19.51 11.45
CA ALA A 426 20.20 19.41 11.02
C ALA A 426 20.40 18.27 10.00
N TRP A 427 19.69 17.15 10.18
CA TRP A 427 19.73 16.03 9.25
C TRP A 427 19.17 16.43 7.88
N ARG A 428 17.98 17.04 7.80
CA ARG A 428 17.39 17.51 6.52
C ARG A 428 18.28 18.51 5.80
N ARG A 429 18.88 19.46 6.54
CA ARG A 429 19.84 20.43 5.97
C ARG A 429 21.06 19.75 5.33
N SER A 430 21.46 18.59 5.85
CA SER A 430 22.61 17.86 5.33
C SER A 430 22.29 17.02 4.09
N VAL A 431 21.08 16.43 4.03
CA VAL A 431 20.69 15.43 3.02
C VAL A 431 19.98 16.02 1.82
N PHE A 432 19.02 16.92 2.02
CA PHE A 432 18.26 17.52 0.93
C PHE A 432 19.02 18.72 0.37
N GLY A 433 18.90 18.99 -0.93
CA GLY A 433 19.54 20.15 -1.55
C GLY A 433 18.78 21.46 -1.30
N ASP A 434 19.29 22.57 -1.86
CA ASP A 434 18.68 23.91 -1.78
C ASP A 434 18.04 24.36 -3.10
N LEU A 435 17.74 23.39 -3.99
CA LEU A 435 17.24 23.55 -5.38
C LEU A 435 18.16 24.30 -6.35
N THR A 436 19.31 24.85 -5.94
CA THR A 436 20.14 25.63 -6.87
C THR A 436 20.78 24.78 -7.98
N SER A 437 20.97 23.48 -7.77
CA SER A 437 21.44 22.54 -8.79
C SER A 437 20.44 22.29 -9.93
N ALA A 438 19.17 22.67 -9.76
CA ALA A 438 18.18 22.60 -10.84
C ALA A 438 18.38 23.67 -11.92
N PHE A 439 19.19 24.70 -11.66
CA PHE A 439 19.40 25.87 -12.53
C PHE A 439 20.72 25.80 -13.32
N ASP A 440 20.75 26.39 -14.52
CA ASP A 440 21.98 26.86 -15.17
C ASP A 440 21.92 28.37 -15.36
N PHE A 441 22.45 29.09 -14.38
CA PHE A 441 22.50 30.55 -14.35
C PHE A 441 23.36 31.18 -15.46
N ASN A 442 24.18 30.37 -16.15
CA ASN A 442 25.04 30.88 -17.23
C ASN A 442 24.27 31.07 -18.54
N ARG A 443 23.04 30.56 -18.66
CA ARG A 443 22.26 30.60 -19.89
C ARG A 443 20.80 30.95 -19.60
N GLY A 444 20.37 32.13 -20.06
CA GLY A 444 18.97 32.54 -20.01
C GLY A 444 18.27 32.33 -21.36
N TYR A 445 17.05 31.79 -21.32
CA TYR A 445 16.22 31.55 -22.51
C TYR A 445 14.92 32.37 -22.47
N PRO A 446 14.37 32.77 -23.62
CA PRO A 446 13.00 33.28 -23.67
C PRO A 446 12.02 32.17 -23.25
N GLN A 447 10.82 32.54 -22.80
CA GLN A 447 9.82 31.56 -22.40
C GLN A 447 9.44 30.69 -23.60
N PRO A 448 9.55 29.36 -23.50
CA PRO A 448 9.03 28.46 -24.51
C PRO A 448 7.52 28.64 -24.66
N ARG A 449 7.03 28.53 -25.90
CA ARG A 449 5.58 28.43 -26.13
C ARG A 449 5.10 27.07 -25.63
N LEU A 450 3.99 27.08 -24.89
CA LEU A 450 3.30 25.90 -24.38
C LEU A 450 1.95 25.74 -25.07
N GLU A 451 1.46 24.51 -25.12
CA GLU A 451 0.11 24.21 -25.59
C GLU A 451 -0.90 24.49 -24.47
N GLN A 452 -1.99 25.19 -24.82
CA GLN A 452 -3.07 25.44 -23.89
C GLN A 452 -3.80 24.13 -23.57
N PRO A 453 -4.03 23.79 -22.29
CA PRO A 453 -4.82 22.62 -21.93
C PRO A 453 -6.25 22.68 -22.48
N GLY A 454 -6.85 21.50 -22.64
CA GLY A 454 -8.26 21.39 -22.97
C GLY A 454 -9.19 21.84 -21.83
N SER A 455 -10.48 21.91 -22.12
CA SER A 455 -11.51 22.16 -21.11
C SER A 455 -11.66 20.99 -20.14
N VAL A 456 -11.98 21.27 -18.88
CA VAL A 456 -12.40 20.26 -17.90
C VAL A 456 -13.63 19.51 -18.45
N PRO A 457 -13.60 18.17 -18.58
CA PRO A 457 -14.77 17.40 -19.02
C PRO A 457 -15.96 17.55 -18.06
N SER A 458 -17.17 17.28 -18.53
CA SER A 458 -18.37 17.27 -17.66
C SER A 458 -18.17 16.37 -16.44
N ALA A 459 -18.57 16.86 -15.27
CA ALA A 459 -18.42 16.15 -14.01
C ALA A 459 -19.15 14.80 -14.00
N VAL A 460 -18.48 13.80 -13.42
CA VAL A 460 -19.02 12.46 -13.13
C VAL A 460 -18.71 12.10 -11.67
N GLY A 461 -19.34 11.04 -11.15
CA GLY A 461 -19.00 10.50 -9.84
C GLY A 461 -17.54 10.03 -9.79
N ARG A 462 -16.86 10.30 -8.67
CA ARG A 462 -15.50 9.84 -8.43
C ARG A 462 -15.44 8.31 -8.44
N TRP A 463 -14.40 7.74 -9.02
CA TRP A 463 -14.26 6.29 -9.14
C TRP A 463 -12.81 5.84 -8.98
N ASN A 464 -12.65 4.57 -8.62
CA ASN A 464 -11.36 3.97 -8.33
C ASN A 464 -11.02 2.93 -9.40
N PRO A 465 -9.89 3.08 -10.12
CA PRO A 465 -9.54 2.19 -11.22
C PRO A 465 -9.07 0.82 -10.69
N VAL A 466 -9.46 -0.25 -11.38
CA VAL A 466 -9.10 -1.63 -11.03
C VAL A 466 -8.04 -2.13 -12.02
N PRO A 467 -7.01 -2.88 -11.58
CA PRO A 467 -6.01 -3.41 -12.48
C PRO A 467 -6.64 -4.35 -13.53
N PRO A 468 -6.15 -4.32 -14.79
CA PRO A 468 -6.57 -5.27 -15.82
C PRO A 468 -6.34 -6.72 -15.39
N LYS A 469 -7.12 -7.66 -15.95
CA LYS A 469 -6.96 -9.09 -15.66
C LYS A 469 -5.56 -9.61 -16.03
N ASN A 470 -5.04 -9.15 -17.18
CA ASN A 470 -3.72 -9.50 -17.68
C ASN A 470 -2.79 -8.30 -17.48
N GLN A 471 -1.95 -8.35 -16.44
CA GLN A 471 -1.05 -7.25 -16.10
C GLN A 471 0.35 -7.49 -16.69
N SER A 472 0.98 -6.40 -17.12
CA SER A 472 2.39 -6.33 -17.47
C SER A 472 2.96 -5.02 -16.93
N LEU A 473 4.27 -4.96 -16.69
CA LEU A 473 4.90 -3.69 -16.36
C LEU A 473 4.67 -2.69 -17.52
N PRO A 474 4.41 -1.40 -17.22
CA PRO A 474 4.25 -0.40 -18.26
C PRO A 474 5.55 -0.16 -19.02
N ASN A 475 5.43 0.13 -20.31
CA ASN A 475 6.55 0.60 -21.09
C ASN A 475 6.78 2.10 -20.80
N GLN A 476 7.99 2.47 -20.40
CA GLN A 476 8.42 3.87 -20.34
C GLN A 476 8.74 4.37 -21.75
N GLU A 477 8.47 5.65 -22.04
CA GLU A 477 8.86 6.29 -23.30
C GLU A 477 10.38 6.13 -23.53
N ALA A 478 10.77 5.73 -24.74
CA ALA A 478 12.18 5.54 -25.06
C ALA A 478 12.96 6.86 -25.14
N GLY A 479 14.25 6.80 -24.80
CA GLY A 479 15.21 7.88 -24.97
C GLY A 479 15.73 8.46 -23.65
N THR A 480 16.69 9.38 -23.78
CA THR A 480 17.37 10.04 -22.66
C THR A 480 16.98 11.50 -22.53
N ARG A 481 17.29 12.08 -21.36
CA ARG A 481 17.21 13.52 -21.10
C ARG A 481 18.57 14.07 -20.68
N PRO A 482 18.87 15.34 -20.94
CA PRO A 482 20.05 15.96 -20.36
C PRO A 482 19.93 16.01 -18.83
N THR A 483 21.03 15.81 -18.10
CA THR A 483 21.04 15.81 -16.63
C THR A 483 21.79 17.00 -16.06
N ARG A 484 21.32 17.49 -14.92
CA ARG A 484 22.09 18.42 -14.08
C ARG A 484 23.27 17.68 -13.42
N PRO A 485 24.40 18.36 -13.15
CA PRO A 485 25.51 17.76 -12.45
C PRO A 485 25.07 17.13 -11.11
N SER A 486 25.51 15.90 -10.86
CA SER A 486 25.26 15.23 -9.58
C SER A 486 26.18 15.82 -8.50
N PRO A 487 25.66 16.13 -7.30
CA PRO A 487 26.50 16.55 -6.16
C PRO A 487 27.16 15.36 -5.45
N TYR A 488 26.82 14.13 -5.82
CA TYR A 488 27.26 12.91 -5.15
C TYR A 488 28.45 12.26 -5.86
N ARG A 489 29.43 11.80 -5.07
CA ARG A 489 30.52 10.93 -5.51
C ARG A 489 30.64 9.76 -4.55
N LEU A 490 29.87 8.71 -4.80
CA LEU A 490 29.63 7.65 -3.84
C LEU A 490 30.53 6.44 -4.09
N SER A 491 31.06 5.86 -3.02
CA SER A 491 31.84 4.63 -3.06
C SER A 491 31.33 3.64 -2.03
N LEU A 492 31.37 2.37 -2.36
CA LEU A 492 31.09 1.28 -1.43
C LEU A 492 32.14 0.19 -1.60
N ARG A 493 32.70 -0.27 -0.48
CA ARG A 493 33.49 -1.49 -0.38
C ARG A 493 32.89 -2.41 0.67
N ALA A 494 32.79 -3.69 0.35
CA ALA A 494 32.46 -4.73 1.31
C ALA A 494 33.76 -5.39 1.78
N ASP A 495 33.95 -5.52 3.09
CA ASP A 495 34.93 -6.44 3.66
C ASP A 495 34.18 -7.54 4.40
N VAL A 496 34.25 -8.76 3.88
CA VAL A 496 33.64 -9.91 4.54
C VAL A 496 34.56 -10.42 5.64
N THR A 497 34.01 -10.62 6.82
CA THR A 497 34.68 -11.19 8.00
C THR A 497 33.83 -12.30 8.58
N GLY A 498 34.38 -13.14 9.46
CA GLY A 498 33.59 -14.15 10.18
C GLY A 498 32.46 -13.58 11.05
N SER A 499 32.45 -12.26 11.29
CA SER A 499 31.44 -11.54 12.08
C SER A 499 30.36 -10.83 11.25
N GLY A 500 30.44 -10.84 9.91
CA GLY A 500 29.52 -10.12 9.04
C GLY A 500 30.19 -9.46 7.83
N VAL A 501 29.39 -8.74 7.04
CA VAL A 501 29.87 -7.89 5.94
C VAL A 501 30.03 -6.47 6.46
N ARG A 502 31.27 -5.98 6.53
CA ARG A 502 31.56 -4.57 6.85
C ARG A 502 31.47 -3.74 5.57
N LEU A 503 30.45 -2.92 5.47
CA LEU A 503 30.25 -1.93 4.42
C LEU A 503 31.02 -0.65 4.77
N ARG A 504 32.05 -0.35 3.97
CA ARG A 504 32.74 0.94 4.00
C ARG A 504 32.10 1.86 2.96
N LEU A 505 31.33 2.81 3.45
CA LEU A 505 30.61 3.79 2.65
C LEU A 505 31.46 5.06 2.57
N GLY A 506 31.52 5.67 1.39
CA GLY A 506 32.24 6.91 1.17
C GLY A 506 31.45 7.87 0.30
N ASN A 507 31.63 9.16 0.56
CA ASN A 507 31.04 10.23 -0.22
C ASN A 507 32.07 11.35 -0.42
N ALA A 508 32.73 11.35 -1.57
CA ALA A 508 33.65 12.42 -1.97
C ALA A 508 32.94 13.63 -2.63
N GLY A 509 31.60 13.63 -2.59
CA GLY A 509 30.76 14.69 -3.13
C GLY A 509 30.60 15.89 -2.19
N THR A 510 29.71 16.81 -2.55
CA THR A 510 29.50 18.09 -1.87
C THR A 510 28.26 18.12 -0.98
N THR A 511 27.36 17.14 -1.10
CA THR A 511 26.12 17.01 -0.31
C THR A 511 26.13 15.67 0.42
N ALA A 512 25.58 15.58 1.64
CA ALA A 512 25.49 14.31 2.35
C ALA A 512 24.60 13.32 1.59
N ALA A 513 24.85 12.03 1.77
CA ALA A 513 24.12 10.97 1.07
C ALA A 513 23.61 9.92 2.06
N THR A 514 22.37 9.48 1.86
CA THR A 514 21.82 8.33 2.57
C THR A 514 22.09 7.04 1.80
N PHE A 515 22.52 6.02 2.51
CA PHE A 515 22.68 4.66 1.99
C PHE A 515 21.73 3.73 2.72
N THR A 516 20.97 2.90 2.00
CA THR A 516 20.10 1.89 2.60
C THR A 516 20.48 0.51 2.11
N ALA A 517 20.82 -0.39 3.05
CA ALA A 517 21.07 -1.79 2.77
C ALA A 517 19.80 -2.63 2.99
N TYR A 518 19.49 -3.45 2.00
CA TYR A 518 18.35 -4.37 1.93
C TYR A 518 18.85 -5.82 1.91
N PRO A 519 18.77 -6.52 3.05
CA PRO A 519 19.14 -7.92 3.15
C PRO A 519 18.16 -8.86 2.45
N GLY A 520 18.65 -9.65 1.49
CA GLY A 520 17.82 -10.57 0.70
C GLY A 520 17.12 -11.67 1.51
N ASP A 521 17.51 -11.91 2.76
CA ASP A 521 16.84 -12.84 3.68
C ASP A 521 15.52 -12.29 4.25
N GLY A 522 15.24 -10.99 4.07
CA GLY A 522 14.06 -10.31 4.61
C GLY A 522 14.29 -9.59 5.93
N THR A 523 15.51 -9.60 6.47
CA THR A 523 15.90 -8.80 7.64
C THR A 523 15.62 -7.32 7.38
N ALA A 524 15.14 -6.59 8.40
CA ALA A 524 14.76 -5.19 8.25
C ALA A 524 15.91 -4.34 7.63
N PRO A 525 15.60 -3.49 6.62
CA PRO A 525 16.59 -2.63 6.00
C PRO A 525 17.27 -1.68 7.00
N ARG A 526 18.53 -1.33 6.74
CA ARG A 526 19.30 -0.40 7.58
C ARG A 526 19.76 0.79 6.76
N THR A 527 19.60 1.99 7.32
CA THR A 527 19.97 3.24 6.65
C THR A 527 21.06 3.97 7.42
N TRP A 528 22.00 4.57 6.69
CA TRP A 528 23.07 5.41 7.22
C TRP A 528 23.15 6.72 6.44
N THR A 529 23.60 7.79 7.07
CA THR A 529 23.90 9.07 6.41
C THR A 529 25.41 9.29 6.42
N VAL A 530 26.00 9.57 5.26
CA VAL A 530 27.44 9.88 5.11
C VAL A 530 27.57 11.34 4.69
N SER A 531 28.27 12.14 5.49
CA SER A 531 28.51 13.56 5.21
C SER A 531 29.29 13.76 3.91
N ALA A 532 29.22 14.98 3.36
CA ALA A 532 30.08 15.40 2.26
C ALA A 532 31.57 15.27 2.65
N GLY A 533 32.38 14.68 1.77
CA GLY A 533 33.78 14.34 2.04
C GLY A 533 34.00 13.24 3.09
N GLY A 534 32.93 12.62 3.60
CA GLY A 534 32.97 11.70 4.73
C GLY A 534 33.02 10.22 4.34
N THR A 535 33.23 9.38 5.34
CA THR A 535 33.16 7.91 5.26
C THR A 535 32.44 7.34 6.47
N ALA A 536 31.80 6.18 6.33
CA ALA A 536 31.19 5.44 7.43
C ALA A 536 31.46 3.94 7.29
N ASP A 537 31.67 3.26 8.40
CA ASP A 537 31.88 1.81 8.46
C ASP A 537 30.72 1.15 9.21
N ASN A 538 30.02 0.23 8.56
CA ASN A 538 28.84 -0.40 9.12
C ASN A 538 28.83 -1.90 8.87
N THR A 539 28.47 -2.70 9.87
CA THR A 539 28.41 -4.15 9.72
C THR A 539 26.97 -4.63 9.56
N VAL A 540 26.74 -5.44 8.53
CA VAL A 540 25.52 -6.21 8.33
C VAL A 540 25.82 -7.68 8.62
N GLY A 541 25.05 -8.29 9.52
CA GLY A 541 25.18 -9.71 9.83
C GLY A 541 24.75 -10.58 8.65
N TYR A 542 25.30 -11.79 8.58
CA TYR A 542 24.91 -12.80 7.61
C TYR A 542 25.02 -14.19 8.27
N ASP A 543 24.33 -15.20 7.73
CA ASP A 543 24.26 -16.54 8.34
C ASP A 543 25.23 -17.54 7.67
N ALA A 544 25.16 -18.82 8.03
CA ALA A 544 26.02 -19.85 7.42
C ALA A 544 25.79 -20.03 5.90
N GLY A 545 24.69 -19.51 5.35
CA GLY A 545 24.37 -19.50 3.92
C GLY A 545 25.00 -18.34 3.15
N GLY A 546 25.73 -17.44 3.81
CA GLY A 546 26.38 -16.29 3.18
C GLY A 546 25.53 -15.00 3.27
N TYR A 547 25.84 -14.03 2.42
CA TYR A 547 25.18 -12.72 2.38
C TYR A 547 24.58 -12.42 1.00
N ASP A 548 23.47 -11.69 1.00
CA ASP A 548 22.85 -11.10 -0.19
C ASP A 548 22.31 -9.72 0.18
N LEU A 549 22.95 -8.67 -0.32
CA LEU A 549 22.63 -7.28 -0.01
C LEU A 549 22.42 -6.50 -1.30
N GLN A 550 21.31 -5.78 -1.39
CA GLN A 550 21.20 -4.63 -2.30
C GLN A 550 21.41 -3.37 -1.46
N VAL A 551 22.32 -2.48 -1.87
CA VAL A 551 22.53 -1.18 -1.23
C VAL A 551 22.16 -0.10 -2.22
N THR A 552 21.29 0.82 -1.83
CA THR A 552 20.89 1.97 -2.66
C THR A 552 21.48 3.26 -2.11
N GLY A 553 21.79 4.19 -3.01
CA GLY A 553 22.16 5.58 -2.70
C GLY A 553 21.50 6.56 -3.67
N PRO A 554 21.62 7.87 -3.44
CA PRO A 554 21.06 8.88 -4.33
C PRO A 554 21.79 8.90 -5.68
N GLY A 555 21.26 9.67 -6.64
CA GLY A 555 21.85 9.78 -7.98
C GLY A 555 21.91 8.45 -8.74
N TRP A 556 20.89 7.59 -8.56
CA TRP A 556 20.75 6.29 -9.23
C TRP A 556 21.83 5.26 -8.88
N SER A 557 22.53 5.44 -7.76
CA SER A 557 23.60 4.54 -7.35
C SER A 557 23.05 3.27 -6.70
N VAL A 558 23.45 2.10 -7.19
CA VAL A 558 23.06 0.79 -6.64
C VAL A 558 24.27 -0.14 -6.57
N TRP A 559 24.36 -0.89 -5.48
CA TRP A 559 25.33 -1.98 -5.30
C TRP A 559 24.61 -3.28 -5.00
N GLU A 560 25.02 -4.37 -5.64
CA GLU A 560 24.57 -5.72 -5.28
C GLU A 560 25.77 -6.55 -4.83
N LEU A 561 25.67 -7.10 -3.63
CA LEU A 561 26.76 -7.80 -2.95
C LEU A 561 26.26 -9.19 -2.54
N ARG A 562 26.86 -10.24 -3.09
CA ARG A 562 26.59 -11.62 -2.70
C ARG A 562 27.87 -12.42 -2.50
N GLY A 563 27.80 -13.47 -1.69
CA GLY A 563 28.89 -14.44 -1.50
C GLY A 563 28.68 -15.36 -0.29
N THR A 564 29.44 -16.44 -0.22
CA THR A 564 29.31 -17.48 0.83
C THR A 564 30.13 -17.23 2.09
N GLY A 565 31.08 -16.29 2.06
CA GLY A 565 31.97 -15.98 3.17
C GLY A 565 33.21 -15.20 2.71
N VAL A 566 34.34 -15.42 3.38
CA VAL A 566 35.63 -14.82 2.99
C VAL A 566 36.12 -15.48 1.68
N GLY A 567 35.95 -14.78 0.57
CA GLY A 567 36.33 -15.21 -0.77
C GLY A 567 37.16 -14.15 -1.47
N ALA A 568 36.89 -13.92 -2.75
CA ALA A 568 37.38 -12.74 -3.45
C ALA A 568 36.67 -11.46 -2.98
N GLU A 569 37.22 -10.30 -3.34
CA GLU A 569 36.61 -9.00 -3.15
C GLU A 569 36.80 -8.13 -4.39
N ALA A 570 35.80 -7.29 -4.69
CA ALA A 570 35.93 -6.29 -5.75
C ALA A 570 35.12 -5.03 -5.44
N TYR A 571 35.70 -3.86 -5.76
CA TYR A 571 35.07 -2.56 -5.57
C TYR A 571 35.65 -1.52 -6.52
N LEU A 572 34.90 -0.46 -6.79
CA LEU A 572 35.38 0.68 -7.56
C LEU A 572 36.32 1.53 -6.72
N VAL A 573 37.48 1.86 -7.29
CA VAL A 573 38.42 2.85 -6.74
C VAL A 573 38.26 4.10 -7.57
N GLU A 574 37.66 5.12 -7.00
CA GLU A 574 37.42 6.37 -7.70
C GLU A 574 38.74 7.14 -7.87
N GLN A 575 39.21 7.25 -9.12
CA GLN A 575 40.25 8.19 -9.53
C GLN A 575 39.66 9.11 -10.59
N ALA A 576 40.05 10.39 -10.59
CA ALA A 576 39.60 11.38 -11.58
C ALA A 576 40.24 11.13 -12.96
N VAL A 577 39.96 9.99 -13.57
CA VAL A 577 40.30 9.70 -14.96
C VAL A 577 39.02 9.86 -15.78
N PRO A 578 38.88 10.93 -16.58
CA PRO A 578 37.71 11.11 -17.42
C PRO A 578 37.48 9.90 -18.33
N GLY A 579 36.24 9.42 -18.40
CA GLY A 579 35.86 8.31 -19.28
C GLY A 579 36.33 6.93 -18.85
N GLN A 580 36.77 6.73 -17.60
CA GLN A 580 37.20 5.43 -17.10
C GLN A 580 36.86 5.25 -15.62
N VAL A 581 36.49 4.04 -15.21
CA VAL A 581 36.47 3.60 -13.82
C VAL A 581 37.49 2.48 -13.60
N LYS A 582 37.97 2.33 -12.36
CA LYS A 582 38.93 1.29 -11.98
C LYS A 582 38.29 0.35 -10.97
N VAL A 583 38.31 -0.93 -11.27
CA VAL A 583 37.86 -1.99 -10.37
C VAL A 583 39.09 -2.56 -9.66
N GLN A 584 39.13 -2.47 -8.34
CA GLN A 584 40.16 -3.15 -7.56
C GLN A 584 39.63 -4.53 -7.17
N CYS A 585 40.34 -5.56 -7.62
CA CYS A 585 40.05 -6.96 -7.35
C CYS A 585 41.08 -7.48 -6.35
N ALA A 586 40.65 -8.01 -5.21
CA ALA A 586 41.51 -8.51 -4.16
C ALA A 586 41.11 -9.93 -3.75
N ASN A 587 42.07 -10.73 -3.31
CA ASN A 587 41.82 -12.07 -2.81
C ASN A 587 42.29 -12.19 -1.35
N PRO A 588 41.45 -11.85 -0.36
CA PRO A 588 41.77 -12.06 1.05
C PRO A 588 41.70 -13.53 1.50
N SER A 589 41.24 -14.45 0.63
CA SER A 589 41.14 -15.88 0.96
C SER A 589 42.48 -16.62 0.84
N THR A 590 42.49 -17.89 1.26
CA THR A 590 43.68 -18.76 1.24
C THR A 590 43.84 -19.57 -0.05
N ALA A 591 42.86 -19.52 -0.95
CA ALA A 591 42.88 -20.21 -2.24
C ALA A 591 43.00 -19.20 -3.38
N THR A 592 43.62 -19.59 -4.49
CA THR A 592 43.59 -18.79 -5.73
C THR A 592 42.16 -18.57 -6.18
N ARG A 593 41.85 -17.36 -6.67
CA ARG A 593 40.54 -16.97 -7.18
C ARG A 593 40.64 -16.44 -8.61
N THR A 594 39.66 -16.76 -9.44
CA THR A 594 39.56 -16.34 -10.82
C THR A 594 38.28 -15.52 -11.00
N LEU A 595 38.43 -14.22 -11.18
CA LEU A 595 37.33 -13.29 -11.34
C LEU A 595 37.06 -12.98 -12.80
N LEU A 596 35.79 -12.83 -13.15
CA LEU A 596 35.38 -12.19 -14.41
C LEU A 596 34.89 -10.79 -14.13
N VAL A 597 35.49 -9.81 -14.80
CA VAL A 597 35.23 -8.39 -14.60
C VAL A 597 34.76 -7.79 -15.92
N GLY A 598 33.61 -7.13 -15.93
CA GLY A 598 33.08 -6.53 -17.15
C GLY A 598 31.90 -5.58 -16.91
N GLU A 599 31.35 -5.06 -18.00
CA GLU A 599 30.08 -4.33 -18.03
C GLU A 599 28.95 -5.29 -18.36
N SER A 600 27.76 -5.06 -17.82
CA SER A 600 26.58 -5.89 -18.14
C SER A 600 25.65 -5.29 -19.18
N VAL A 601 25.80 -4.00 -19.49
CA VAL A 601 24.80 -3.22 -20.25
C VAL A 601 25.39 -2.54 -21.46
N TYR A 602 26.35 -1.64 -21.25
CA TYR A 602 26.78 -0.71 -22.29
C TYR A 602 27.89 -1.32 -23.13
N PRO A 603 27.61 -1.68 -24.40
CA PRO A 603 28.64 -2.21 -25.29
C PRO A 603 29.72 -1.15 -25.53
N ARG A 604 30.97 -1.59 -25.62
CA ARG A 604 32.14 -0.73 -25.87
C ARG A 604 32.77 -1.02 -27.22
N ASN A 605 33.78 -0.22 -27.58
CA ASN A 605 34.54 -0.36 -28.82
C ASN A 605 34.87 -1.83 -29.14
N PRO A 606 34.92 -2.24 -30.42
CA PRO A 606 35.33 -3.58 -30.79
C PRO A 606 36.71 -3.93 -30.19
N GLY A 607 36.75 -4.87 -29.24
CA GLY A 607 37.98 -5.28 -28.54
C GLY A 607 37.96 -5.17 -27.01
N ASP A 608 36.96 -4.51 -26.41
CA ASP A 608 36.73 -4.61 -24.96
C ASP A 608 35.95 -5.90 -24.67
N HIS A 609 36.50 -6.75 -23.81
CA HIS A 609 35.99 -8.09 -23.49
C HIS A 609 35.79 -8.25 -21.98
N VAL A 610 34.99 -9.23 -21.57
CA VAL A 610 34.98 -9.70 -20.18
C VAL A 610 36.40 -10.12 -19.79
N GLN A 611 36.99 -9.42 -18.83
CA GLN A 611 38.37 -9.63 -18.41
C GLN A 611 38.44 -10.75 -17.38
N THR A 612 39.39 -11.67 -17.55
CA THR A 612 39.65 -12.74 -16.57
C THR A 612 40.85 -12.36 -15.71
N VAL A 613 40.67 -12.35 -14.40
CA VAL A 613 41.65 -11.88 -13.41
C VAL A 613 41.91 -13.00 -12.42
N THR A 614 43.10 -13.59 -12.48
CA THR A 614 43.53 -14.64 -11.54
C THR A 614 44.36 -14.00 -10.42
N LEU A 615 43.97 -14.26 -9.18
CA LEU A 615 44.56 -13.70 -7.96
C LEU A 615 45.06 -14.81 -7.05
N ALA A 616 46.36 -14.82 -6.77
CA ALA A 616 46.93 -15.63 -5.69
C ALA A 616 46.40 -15.16 -4.31
N PRO A 617 46.50 -16.00 -3.26
CA PRO A 617 46.15 -15.58 -1.89
C PRO A 617 46.87 -14.30 -1.49
N GLY A 618 46.13 -13.31 -1.00
CA GLY A 618 46.61 -11.98 -0.61
C GLY A 618 46.87 -11.01 -1.77
N GLU A 619 46.73 -11.44 -3.03
CA GLU A 619 46.99 -10.59 -4.19
C GLU A 619 45.89 -9.55 -4.40
N THR A 620 46.26 -8.41 -4.99
CA THR A 620 45.33 -7.38 -5.45
C THR A 620 45.75 -6.91 -6.84
N GLN A 621 44.80 -6.85 -7.78
CA GLN A 621 45.00 -6.29 -9.12
C GLN A 621 43.97 -5.20 -9.39
N THR A 622 44.31 -4.27 -10.28
CA THR A 622 43.41 -3.19 -10.71
C THR A 622 43.05 -3.36 -12.18
N VAL A 623 41.75 -3.37 -12.46
CA VAL A 623 41.19 -3.57 -13.79
C VAL A 623 40.58 -2.25 -14.28
N PRO A 624 41.12 -1.63 -15.34
CA PRO A 624 40.51 -0.46 -15.94
C PRO A 624 39.30 -0.84 -16.79
N ILE A 625 38.21 -0.07 -16.64
CA ILE A 625 36.97 -0.18 -17.40
C ILE A 625 36.75 1.19 -18.05
N GLN A 626 37.02 1.28 -19.35
CA GLN A 626 36.64 2.46 -20.15
C GLN A 626 35.13 2.64 -20.11
N LEU A 627 34.63 3.86 -20.11
CA LEU A 627 33.20 4.16 -20.16
C LEU A 627 32.85 4.84 -21.48
N PRO A 628 31.64 4.64 -22.01
CA PRO A 628 31.13 5.47 -23.09
C PRO A 628 31.01 6.94 -22.65
N ASP A 629 30.88 7.85 -23.62
CA ASP A 629 30.84 9.31 -23.40
C ASP A 629 29.74 9.77 -22.43
N HIS A 630 28.64 9.00 -22.31
CA HIS A 630 27.56 9.31 -21.36
C HIS A 630 27.95 9.08 -19.88
N GLY A 631 29.03 8.35 -19.62
CA GLY A 631 29.61 8.13 -18.29
C GLY A 631 28.83 7.17 -17.38
N TRP A 632 27.80 6.49 -17.89
CA TRP A 632 27.09 5.46 -17.13
C TRP A 632 27.84 4.14 -17.16
N TYR A 633 27.74 3.39 -16.07
CA TYR A 633 28.38 2.09 -15.90
C TYR A 633 27.47 1.13 -15.11
N ASP A 634 27.57 -0.15 -15.44
CA ASP A 634 26.92 -1.27 -14.75
C ASP A 634 27.95 -2.42 -14.65
N VAL A 635 28.97 -2.16 -13.82
CA VAL A 635 30.15 -3.02 -13.66
C VAL A 635 29.77 -4.24 -12.82
N VAL A 636 30.17 -5.40 -13.31
CA VAL A 636 29.92 -6.70 -12.68
C VAL A 636 31.22 -7.44 -12.48
N VAL A 637 31.36 -8.05 -11.30
CA VAL A 637 32.39 -9.02 -10.98
C VAL A 637 31.76 -10.29 -10.43
N VAL A 638 32.12 -11.43 -11.01
CA VAL A 638 31.75 -12.78 -10.54
C VAL A 638 33.00 -13.62 -10.29
N ASP A 639 32.92 -14.57 -9.37
CA ASP A 639 34.00 -15.51 -9.02
C ASP A 639 33.73 -16.86 -9.68
N GLN A 640 34.71 -17.44 -10.37
CA GLN A 640 34.58 -18.76 -11.00
C GLN A 640 34.60 -19.89 -9.96
N GLU A 641 35.15 -19.66 -8.78
CA GLU A 641 35.23 -20.64 -7.69
C GLU A 641 34.18 -20.42 -6.57
N ASP A 642 33.46 -19.30 -6.56
CA ASP A 642 32.27 -19.09 -5.72
C ASP A 642 31.08 -18.64 -6.57
N PRO A 643 30.15 -19.55 -6.93
CA PRO A 643 29.00 -19.21 -7.76
C PRO A 643 27.99 -18.26 -7.08
N ALA A 644 28.06 -18.06 -5.76
CA ALA A 644 27.25 -17.06 -5.07
C ALA A 644 27.86 -15.66 -5.14
N PHE A 645 29.14 -15.53 -5.48
CA PHE A 645 29.83 -14.25 -5.44
C PHE A 645 29.33 -13.31 -6.54
N LEU A 646 28.83 -12.15 -6.12
CA LEU A 646 28.52 -11.04 -7.01
C LEU A 646 29.01 -9.74 -6.37
N ARG A 647 29.67 -8.92 -7.19
CA ARG A 647 29.77 -7.48 -6.99
C ARG A 647 29.21 -6.81 -8.22
N ARG A 648 28.06 -6.15 -8.09
CA ARG A 648 27.52 -5.27 -9.12
C ARG A 648 27.54 -3.84 -8.61
N MET A 649 28.01 -2.91 -9.44
CA MET A 649 28.09 -1.49 -9.13
C MET A 649 27.49 -0.72 -10.32
N THR A 650 26.35 -0.07 -10.07
CA THR A 650 25.62 0.69 -11.09
C THR A 650 25.62 2.16 -10.70
N GLY A 651 25.88 3.04 -11.67
CA GLY A 651 25.84 4.48 -11.46
C GLY A 651 26.37 5.27 -12.65
N ARG A 652 26.62 6.55 -12.42
CA ARG A 652 27.23 7.46 -13.41
C ARG A 652 28.49 8.08 -12.84
N LEU A 653 29.53 8.19 -13.67
CA LEU A 653 30.76 8.88 -13.33
C LEU A 653 30.44 10.32 -12.91
N ALA A 654 30.80 10.67 -11.69
CA ALA A 654 30.53 11.97 -11.10
C ALA A 654 31.68 12.95 -11.41
N ASP A 655 31.76 13.34 -12.68
CA ASP A 655 32.80 14.25 -13.21
C ASP A 655 32.45 15.74 -13.05
N GLY A 656 31.36 16.04 -12.35
CA GLY A 656 30.85 17.40 -12.12
C GLY A 656 30.24 18.07 -13.36
N ARG A 657 30.08 17.34 -14.48
CA ARG A 657 29.53 17.89 -15.73
C ARG A 657 28.07 17.47 -15.95
N PRO A 658 27.29 18.30 -16.66
CA PRO A 658 26.02 17.87 -17.22
C PRO A 658 26.20 16.61 -18.07
N GLY A 659 25.17 15.77 -18.09
CA GLY A 659 25.20 14.49 -18.81
C GLY A 659 23.89 14.17 -19.49
N VAL A 660 23.61 12.88 -19.60
CA VAL A 660 22.30 12.35 -19.96
C VAL A 660 21.86 11.33 -18.92
N THR A 661 20.56 11.08 -18.79
CA THR A 661 20.02 9.98 -17.99
C THR A 661 20.42 8.63 -18.58
N ASP A 662 20.28 7.55 -17.79
CA ASP A 662 20.73 6.21 -18.18
C ASP A 662 20.15 5.81 -19.56
N PRO A 663 21.00 5.66 -20.61
CA PRO A 663 20.56 5.24 -21.95
C PRO A 663 19.92 3.86 -22.01
N ALA A 664 20.12 3.02 -21.00
CA ALA A 664 19.55 1.69 -20.91
C ALA A 664 18.21 1.65 -20.16
N THR A 665 17.71 2.77 -19.65
CA THR A 665 16.37 2.84 -19.04
C THR A 665 15.32 2.28 -20.01
N GLY A 666 14.46 1.38 -19.52
CA GLY A 666 13.44 0.72 -20.35
C GLY A 666 13.95 -0.40 -21.27
N THR A 667 15.23 -0.77 -21.22
CA THR A 667 15.76 -1.93 -21.96
C THR A 667 15.51 -3.23 -21.19
N ALA A 668 15.08 -4.27 -21.91
CA ALA A 668 14.95 -5.60 -21.33
C ALA A 668 16.34 -6.19 -20.97
N PRO A 669 16.43 -7.01 -19.92
CA PRO A 669 17.67 -7.71 -19.60
C PRO A 669 18.03 -8.70 -20.72
N ALA A 670 19.31 -8.73 -21.11
CA ALA A 670 19.82 -9.61 -22.15
C ALA A 670 19.79 -11.11 -21.76
N LEU A 671 19.75 -11.40 -20.47
CA LEU A 671 19.64 -12.76 -19.94
C LEU A 671 18.52 -12.77 -18.89
N ALA A 672 17.66 -13.77 -18.95
CA ALA A 672 16.61 -13.97 -17.95
C ALA A 672 16.68 -15.39 -17.39
N ALA A 673 16.36 -15.55 -16.12
CA ALA A 673 16.26 -16.84 -15.46
C ALA A 673 14.86 -17.04 -14.87
N THR A 674 14.41 -18.30 -14.84
CA THR A 674 13.22 -18.70 -14.08
C THR A 674 13.54 -19.95 -13.27
N ILE A 675 12.93 -20.06 -12.09
CA ILE A 675 12.95 -21.26 -11.26
C ILE A 675 11.56 -21.87 -11.37
N THR A 676 11.50 -23.13 -11.77
CA THR A 676 10.29 -23.96 -11.76
C THR A 676 10.42 -24.98 -10.64
N PRO A 677 9.77 -24.75 -9.48
CA PRO A 677 9.68 -25.75 -8.41
C PRO A 677 8.91 -27.00 -8.89
N PRO A 678 9.02 -28.13 -8.17
CA PRO A 678 8.19 -29.30 -8.44
C PRO A 678 6.71 -28.98 -8.24
N GLU A 679 5.82 -29.70 -8.92
CA GLU A 679 4.38 -29.56 -8.68
C GLU A 679 4.02 -29.92 -7.23
N PRO A 680 3.22 -29.08 -6.55
CA PRO A 680 2.70 -29.42 -5.22
C PRO A 680 1.84 -30.68 -5.25
N LEU A 681 1.70 -31.37 -4.11
CA LEU A 681 0.71 -32.45 -4.01
C LEU A 681 -0.70 -31.87 -4.07
N PRO A 682 -1.69 -32.60 -4.61
CA PRO A 682 -3.08 -32.12 -4.60
C PRO A 682 -3.62 -31.75 -3.20
N SER A 683 -3.04 -32.33 -2.13
CA SER A 683 -3.39 -32.06 -0.73
C SER A 683 -2.46 -31.06 -0.02
N LEU A 684 -1.44 -30.51 -0.71
CA LEU A 684 -0.50 -29.54 -0.16
C LEU A 684 -0.30 -28.37 -1.12
N ASP A 685 -0.40 -27.15 -0.62
CA ASP A 685 -0.11 -25.94 -1.41
C ASP A 685 1.40 -25.64 -1.52
N THR A 686 2.27 -26.61 -1.23
CA THR A 686 3.73 -26.40 -1.13
C THR A 686 4.52 -27.40 -1.97
N PRO A 687 5.51 -26.93 -2.75
CA PRO A 687 6.30 -27.78 -3.64
C PRO A 687 7.30 -28.69 -2.90
N PHE A 688 7.78 -28.28 -1.72
CA PHE A 688 8.85 -28.96 -0.98
C PHE A 688 8.36 -29.62 0.31
N ALA A 689 9.05 -30.68 0.74
CA ALA A 689 8.83 -31.37 2.02
C ALA A 689 10.14 -31.55 2.80
N GLN A 690 10.08 -31.45 4.12
CA GLN A 690 11.24 -31.58 5.01
C GLN A 690 12.03 -32.88 4.74
N GLY A 691 13.34 -32.77 4.52
CA GLY A 691 14.23 -33.90 4.33
C GLY A 691 13.98 -34.74 3.07
N SER A 692 13.11 -34.30 2.16
CA SER A 692 12.75 -35.05 0.94
C SER A 692 13.31 -34.39 -0.32
N PRO A 693 14.03 -35.12 -1.18
CA PRO A 693 14.56 -34.57 -2.42
C PRO A 693 13.42 -34.24 -3.39
N ALA A 694 13.57 -33.15 -4.13
CA ALA A 694 12.65 -32.76 -5.18
C ALA A 694 13.36 -32.08 -6.35
N ASP A 695 12.87 -32.31 -7.56
CA ASP A 695 13.47 -31.76 -8.78
C ASP A 695 13.02 -30.31 -9.01
N VAL A 696 13.99 -29.45 -9.26
CA VAL A 696 13.83 -28.03 -9.61
C VAL A 696 14.47 -27.80 -10.97
N VAL A 697 13.74 -27.15 -11.87
CA VAL A 697 14.25 -26.78 -13.19
C VAL A 697 14.57 -25.29 -13.21
N VAL A 698 15.80 -24.95 -13.56
CA VAL A 698 16.21 -23.57 -13.84
C VAL A 698 16.26 -23.40 -15.36
N THR A 699 15.50 -22.45 -15.88
CA THR A 699 15.57 -22.08 -17.31
C THR A 699 16.28 -20.75 -17.44
N VAL A 700 17.33 -20.70 -18.26
CA VAL A 700 18.05 -19.47 -18.60
C VAL A 700 17.80 -19.15 -20.06
N ARG A 701 17.18 -18.01 -20.34
CA ARG A 701 16.87 -17.56 -21.70
C ARG A 701 17.82 -16.45 -22.13
N ASN A 702 18.51 -16.66 -23.23
CA ASN A 702 19.30 -15.62 -23.89
C ASN A 702 18.37 -14.74 -24.74
N GLN A 703 18.11 -13.53 -24.27
CA GLN A 703 17.27 -12.55 -24.95
C GLN A 703 18.09 -11.59 -25.82
N ALA A 704 19.41 -11.71 -25.81
CA ALA A 704 20.28 -10.93 -26.66
C ALA A 704 20.16 -11.34 -28.14
N ASP A 705 20.58 -10.44 -29.01
CA ASP A 705 20.72 -10.64 -30.46
C ASP A 705 21.97 -11.44 -30.84
N ALA A 706 22.82 -11.77 -29.87
CA ALA A 706 24.04 -12.54 -30.06
C ALA A 706 24.08 -13.79 -29.20
N LYS A 707 24.96 -14.71 -29.59
CA LYS A 707 25.26 -15.91 -28.80
C LYS A 707 25.84 -15.52 -27.44
N LEU A 708 25.52 -16.32 -26.43
CA LEU A 708 26.10 -16.27 -25.11
C LEU A 708 27.11 -17.42 -24.99
N ASP A 709 28.36 -17.10 -24.68
CA ASP A 709 29.43 -18.04 -24.37
C ASP A 709 29.68 -18.07 -22.86
N ARG A 710 30.39 -19.10 -22.37
CA ARG A 710 30.75 -19.27 -20.95
C ARG A 710 29.57 -19.18 -19.98
N LEU A 711 28.39 -19.68 -20.37
CA LEU A 711 27.24 -19.74 -19.47
C LEU A 711 27.59 -20.55 -18.21
N SER A 712 27.39 -19.93 -17.05
CA SER A 712 27.42 -20.54 -15.74
C SER A 712 26.05 -20.39 -15.11
N VAL A 713 25.54 -21.45 -14.49
CA VAL A 713 24.23 -21.48 -13.82
C VAL A 713 24.38 -22.19 -12.48
N ALA A 714 24.16 -21.47 -11.39
CA ALA A 714 24.10 -22.05 -10.06
C ALA A 714 22.74 -21.84 -9.42
N LEU A 715 22.31 -22.82 -8.63
CA LEU A 715 21.14 -22.73 -7.77
C LEU A 715 21.63 -22.74 -6.32
N LEU A 716 21.44 -21.62 -5.65
CA LEU A 716 21.80 -21.42 -4.24
C LEU A 716 20.58 -21.72 -3.39
N ALA A 717 20.81 -22.35 -2.24
CA ALA A 717 19.78 -22.66 -1.26
C ALA A 717 20.20 -22.21 0.15
N PRO A 718 19.25 -22.08 1.09
CA PRO A 718 19.57 -21.68 2.46
C PRO A 718 20.43 -22.73 3.18
N SER A 719 21.06 -22.33 4.28
CA SER A 719 21.84 -23.25 5.11
C SER A 719 21.05 -24.51 5.50
N GLY A 720 21.71 -25.67 5.44
CA GLY A 720 21.13 -26.97 5.75
C GLY A 720 20.32 -27.63 4.62
N TRP A 721 20.06 -26.92 3.51
CA TRP A 721 19.51 -27.52 2.29
C TRP A 721 20.63 -28.08 1.43
N THR A 722 20.39 -29.18 0.72
CA THR A 722 21.31 -29.69 -0.29
C THR A 722 20.81 -29.39 -1.69
N VAL A 723 21.73 -29.06 -2.59
CA VAL A 723 21.44 -28.83 -4.01
C VAL A 723 22.45 -29.62 -4.82
N GLU A 724 21.96 -30.54 -5.64
CA GLU A 724 22.77 -31.38 -6.51
C GLU A 724 22.35 -31.13 -7.96
N ARG A 725 23.31 -30.88 -8.85
CA ARG A 725 23.01 -30.69 -10.27
C ARG A 725 22.95 -32.05 -10.97
N ALA A 726 21.87 -32.32 -11.70
CA ALA A 726 21.66 -33.61 -12.36
C ALA A 726 22.59 -33.84 -13.57
N ALA A 727 22.99 -32.78 -14.27
CA ALA A 727 23.87 -32.82 -15.43
C ALA A 727 24.67 -31.52 -15.60
N ALA A 728 25.73 -31.53 -16.41
CA ALA A 728 26.46 -30.30 -16.76
C ALA A 728 25.52 -29.30 -17.46
N ALA A 729 25.64 -28.02 -17.12
CA ALA A 729 24.89 -26.96 -17.79
C ALA A 729 25.52 -26.68 -19.17
N PRO A 730 24.73 -26.31 -20.20
CA PRO A 730 25.27 -25.80 -21.45
C PRO A 730 26.18 -24.60 -21.19
N THR A 731 27.32 -24.53 -21.87
CA THR A 731 28.25 -23.39 -21.78
C THR A 731 28.01 -22.36 -22.87
N VAL A 732 27.19 -22.68 -23.87
CA VAL A 732 26.84 -21.81 -25.00
C VAL A 732 25.32 -21.85 -25.20
N VAL A 733 24.71 -20.68 -25.41
CA VAL A 733 23.28 -20.53 -25.75
C VAL A 733 23.16 -19.57 -26.92
N ALA A 734 22.50 -20.00 -28.00
CA ALA A 734 22.29 -19.14 -29.16
C ALA A 734 21.37 -17.95 -28.83
N ALA A 735 21.38 -16.93 -29.69
CA ALA A 735 20.47 -15.79 -29.55
C ALA A 735 19.01 -16.26 -29.59
N GLY A 736 18.18 -15.83 -28.63
CA GLY A 736 16.76 -16.20 -28.53
C GLY A 736 16.47 -17.56 -27.87
N ASP A 737 17.47 -18.43 -27.75
CA ASP A 737 17.33 -19.79 -27.21
C ASP A 737 17.33 -19.82 -25.67
N SER A 738 16.98 -20.98 -25.11
CA SER A 738 16.99 -21.23 -23.67
C SER A 738 17.80 -22.48 -23.32
N ALA A 739 18.44 -22.46 -22.15
CA ALA A 739 19.08 -23.61 -21.53
C ALA A 739 18.31 -24.02 -20.27
N GLU A 740 17.96 -25.30 -20.17
CA GLU A 740 17.39 -25.88 -18.96
C GLU A 740 18.47 -26.61 -18.15
N VAL A 741 18.54 -26.31 -16.86
CA VAL A 741 19.45 -26.98 -15.91
C VAL A 741 18.62 -27.55 -14.78
N ARG A 742 18.72 -28.86 -14.56
CA ARG A 742 17.96 -29.58 -13.53
C ARG A 742 18.80 -29.75 -12.26
N PHE A 743 18.16 -29.48 -11.13
CA PHE A 743 18.73 -29.62 -9.80
C PHE A 743 17.82 -30.49 -8.94
N THR A 744 18.40 -31.34 -8.11
CA THR A 744 17.71 -32.02 -7.03
C THR A 744 17.97 -31.25 -5.74
N VAL A 745 16.90 -30.79 -5.10
CA VAL A 745 16.94 -29.97 -3.89
C VAL A 745 16.34 -30.74 -2.72
N THR A 746 17.06 -30.84 -1.61
CA THR A 746 16.56 -31.47 -0.37
C THR A 746 16.49 -30.42 0.74
N PRO A 747 15.29 -30.04 1.21
CA PRO A 747 15.14 -29.13 2.33
C PRO A 747 15.68 -29.72 3.63
N ALA A 748 16.18 -28.86 4.53
CA ALA A 748 16.58 -29.28 5.86
C ALA A 748 15.42 -29.98 6.62
N PRO A 749 15.69 -30.95 7.52
CA PRO A 749 14.66 -31.72 8.23
C PRO A 749 13.67 -30.90 9.07
N ASN A 750 14.01 -29.66 9.41
CA ASN A 750 13.22 -28.73 10.22
C ASN A 750 12.83 -27.45 9.47
N ALA A 751 13.09 -27.38 8.15
CA ALA A 751 12.77 -26.19 7.36
C ALA A 751 11.25 -25.99 7.29
N THR A 752 10.80 -24.75 7.51
CA THR A 752 9.39 -24.36 7.33
C THR A 752 9.20 -23.51 6.07
N ALA A 753 10.29 -22.89 5.59
CA ALA A 753 10.37 -22.18 4.32
C ALA A 753 11.84 -22.15 3.86
N GLY A 754 12.07 -21.83 2.60
CA GLY A 754 13.40 -21.57 2.05
C GLY A 754 13.33 -20.72 0.79
N SER A 755 14.41 -19.98 0.53
CA SER A 755 14.57 -19.18 -0.69
C SER A 755 15.63 -19.82 -1.57
N LEU A 756 15.23 -20.22 -2.77
CA LEU A 756 16.16 -20.65 -3.82
C LEU A 756 16.52 -19.44 -4.68
N VAL A 757 17.80 -19.31 -5.03
CA VAL A 757 18.32 -18.19 -5.82
C VAL A 757 19.14 -18.72 -6.98
N VAL A 758 18.86 -18.26 -8.19
CA VAL A 758 19.67 -18.52 -9.37
C VAL A 758 20.72 -17.43 -9.49
N ALA A 759 21.97 -17.85 -9.62
CA ALA A 759 23.06 -17.01 -10.09
C ALA A 759 23.48 -17.53 -11.47
N ALA A 760 23.09 -16.82 -12.51
CA ALA A 760 23.47 -17.16 -13.87
C ALA A 760 24.22 -16.00 -14.53
N HIS A 761 25.30 -16.33 -15.24
CA HIS A 761 26.07 -15.34 -15.98
C HIS A 761 26.66 -15.94 -17.26
N GLY A 762 26.96 -15.10 -18.24
CA GLY A 762 27.67 -15.49 -19.46
C GLY A 762 28.28 -14.29 -20.18
N ASP A 763 29.16 -14.55 -21.13
CA ASP A 763 29.77 -13.53 -22.00
C ASP A 763 29.01 -13.45 -23.32
N GLY A 764 28.46 -12.29 -23.65
CA GLY A 764 27.76 -12.06 -24.92
C GLY A 764 28.03 -10.66 -25.45
N ASN A 765 28.61 -10.58 -26.65
CA ASN A 765 29.10 -9.33 -27.26
C ASN A 765 30.10 -8.55 -26.37
N GLY A 766 30.98 -9.26 -25.65
CA GLY A 766 31.98 -8.64 -24.77
C GLY A 766 31.39 -8.07 -23.47
N LEU A 767 30.13 -8.40 -23.16
CA LEU A 767 29.43 -7.98 -21.96
C LEU A 767 29.15 -9.18 -21.06
N LEU A 768 29.33 -8.98 -19.77
CA LEU A 768 29.03 -9.97 -18.73
C LEU A 768 27.54 -9.91 -18.42
N ARG A 769 26.75 -10.74 -19.11
CA ARG A 769 25.31 -10.80 -18.93
C ARG A 769 24.97 -11.54 -17.65
N LEU A 770 24.03 -11.01 -16.89
CA LEU A 770 23.56 -11.59 -15.64
C LEU A 770 22.09 -11.95 -15.74
N ALA A 771 21.71 -13.04 -15.10
CA ALA A 771 20.33 -13.35 -14.78
C ALA A 771 20.24 -13.79 -13.33
N ASP A 772 19.25 -13.23 -12.65
CA ASP A 772 18.88 -13.57 -11.28
C ASP A 772 17.42 -14.01 -11.29
N ALA A 773 17.11 -15.05 -10.53
CA ALA A 773 15.75 -15.45 -10.23
C ALA A 773 15.71 -15.96 -8.80
N ARG A 774 14.62 -15.68 -8.09
CA ARG A 774 14.45 -16.14 -6.72
C ARG A 774 13.03 -16.62 -6.51
N VAL A 775 12.91 -17.73 -5.80
CA VAL A 775 11.63 -18.28 -5.36
C VAL A 775 11.72 -18.61 -3.89
N ARG A 776 10.88 -17.95 -3.09
CA ARG A 776 10.63 -18.32 -1.70
C ARG A 776 9.47 -19.30 -1.64
N SER A 777 9.72 -20.49 -1.13
CA SER A 777 8.69 -21.53 -0.99
C SER A 777 8.53 -21.95 0.47
N ARG A 778 7.29 -22.22 0.86
CA ARG A 778 7.01 -22.94 2.11
C ARG A 778 7.45 -24.40 1.95
N VAL A 779 7.84 -25.01 3.06
CA VAL A 779 8.21 -26.42 3.15
C VAL A 779 7.20 -27.12 4.04
N ALA A 780 6.53 -28.13 3.49
CA ALA A 780 5.64 -28.96 4.28
C ALA A 780 6.43 -29.82 5.27
N PRO A 781 5.92 -30.04 6.48
CA PRO A 781 6.36 -31.15 7.31
C PRO A 781 6.29 -32.46 6.52
N ALA A 782 7.23 -33.38 6.75
CA ALA A 782 7.21 -34.68 6.08
C ALA A 782 5.91 -35.47 6.37
N MET A 783 5.37 -35.30 7.59
CA MET A 783 4.05 -35.76 8.00
C MET A 783 3.27 -34.58 8.57
N SER A 784 2.05 -34.36 8.08
CA SER A 784 1.12 -33.39 8.66
C SER A 784 -0.24 -34.02 8.90
N VAL A 785 -1.00 -33.43 9.81
CA VAL A 785 -2.42 -33.75 10.02
C VAL A 785 -3.19 -32.44 10.01
N SER A 786 -4.35 -32.43 9.37
CA SER A 786 -5.37 -31.39 9.52
C SER A 786 -6.62 -32.01 10.12
N LEU A 787 -7.38 -31.22 10.89
CA LEU A 787 -8.61 -31.66 11.53
C LEU A 787 -9.74 -30.73 11.10
N THR A 788 -10.78 -31.30 10.52
CA THR A 788 -11.93 -30.57 9.98
C THR A 788 -13.22 -31.16 10.53
N GLY A 789 -14.19 -30.32 10.89
CA GLY A 789 -15.58 -30.72 11.13
C GLY A 789 -16.52 -30.07 10.11
N PRO A 790 -17.84 -30.30 10.21
CA PRO A 790 -18.83 -29.53 9.46
C PRO A 790 -18.62 -28.06 9.81
N ALA A 791 -18.59 -27.19 8.80
CA ALA A 791 -18.31 -25.76 8.98
C ALA A 791 -16.92 -25.41 9.55
N SER A 792 -15.88 -26.22 9.32
CA SER A 792 -14.51 -25.89 9.74
C SER A 792 -13.75 -24.95 8.79
N SER A 793 -14.45 -24.29 7.86
CA SER A 793 -13.81 -23.34 6.95
C SER A 793 -13.30 -22.12 7.73
N PRO A 794 -12.26 -21.42 7.25
CA PRO A 794 -11.81 -20.17 7.85
C PRO A 794 -12.91 -19.11 7.96
N GLY A 795 -13.99 -19.20 7.19
CA GLY A 795 -15.05 -18.18 7.12
C GLY A 795 -16.21 -18.32 8.11
N THR A 796 -16.20 -19.30 9.01
CA THR A 796 -17.23 -19.51 10.05
C THR A 796 -16.61 -19.39 11.44
N ASP A 797 -17.43 -19.39 12.50
CA ASP A 797 -16.99 -19.33 13.91
C ASP A 797 -16.28 -20.62 14.41
N GLY A 798 -15.80 -21.47 13.49
CA GLY A 798 -15.37 -22.85 13.73
C GLY A 798 -16.53 -23.85 13.64
N THR A 799 -16.28 -25.11 14.01
CA THR A 799 -17.32 -26.15 13.99
C THR A 799 -18.28 -25.97 15.17
N VAL A 800 -19.58 -25.86 14.90
CA VAL A 800 -20.61 -25.81 15.94
C VAL A 800 -21.05 -27.23 16.28
N ILE A 801 -21.10 -27.54 17.58
CA ILE A 801 -21.50 -28.86 18.09
C ILE A 801 -22.70 -28.66 19.01
N SER A 802 -23.89 -28.96 18.49
CA SER A 802 -25.15 -28.92 19.23
C SER A 802 -25.30 -30.22 20.05
N PRO A 803 -25.43 -30.14 21.38
CA PRO A 803 -25.57 -31.32 22.24
C PRO A 803 -26.62 -32.32 21.75
N GLY A 804 -26.26 -33.61 21.80
CA GLY A 804 -27.11 -34.72 21.35
C GLY A 804 -27.14 -34.98 19.84
N ARG A 805 -26.58 -34.10 18.99
CA ARG A 805 -26.43 -34.35 17.54
C ARG A 805 -24.99 -34.81 17.22
N PRO A 806 -24.78 -35.92 16.50
CA PRO A 806 -23.45 -36.34 16.08
C PRO A 806 -22.88 -35.43 15.00
N VAL A 807 -21.61 -35.06 15.15
CA VAL A 807 -20.86 -34.21 14.23
C VAL A 807 -19.65 -35.00 13.73
N THR A 808 -19.50 -35.13 12.41
CA THR A 808 -18.38 -35.88 11.82
C THR A 808 -17.11 -35.03 11.82
N VAL A 809 -16.09 -35.47 12.55
CA VAL A 809 -14.76 -34.85 12.58
C VAL A 809 -13.80 -35.72 11.79
N THR A 810 -13.16 -35.13 10.77
CA THR A 810 -12.23 -35.80 9.86
C THR A 810 -10.81 -35.33 10.12
N ALA A 811 -9.91 -36.25 10.48
CA ALA A 811 -8.47 -36.04 10.39
C ALA A 811 -7.97 -36.42 9.00
N THR A 812 -7.36 -35.48 8.28
CA THR A 812 -6.64 -35.78 7.04
C THR A 812 -5.15 -35.89 7.38
N ILE A 813 -4.60 -37.11 7.26
CA ILE A 813 -3.17 -37.36 7.44
C ILE A 813 -2.50 -37.28 6.08
N THR A 814 -1.48 -36.44 5.96
CA THR A 814 -0.72 -36.25 4.72
C THR A 814 0.73 -36.68 4.90
N ASN A 815 1.19 -37.54 4.01
CA ASN A 815 2.59 -37.89 3.84
C ASN A 815 3.18 -37.09 2.67
N ALA A 816 3.93 -36.05 2.99
CA ALA A 816 4.60 -35.21 2.01
C ALA A 816 5.94 -35.80 1.53
N GLY A 817 6.46 -36.78 2.27
CA GLY A 817 7.80 -37.33 2.08
C GLY A 817 7.92 -38.36 0.96
N ALA A 818 9.17 -38.70 0.64
CA ALA A 818 9.52 -39.64 -0.43
C ALA A 818 9.32 -41.13 -0.06
N THR A 819 9.07 -41.45 1.22
CA THR A 819 8.85 -42.83 1.69
C THR A 819 7.51 -42.98 2.41
N PRO A 820 6.87 -44.17 2.41
CA PRO A 820 5.60 -44.38 3.10
C PRO A 820 5.66 -44.15 4.63
N LEU A 821 4.55 -43.65 5.19
CA LEU A 821 4.28 -43.73 6.63
C LEU A 821 3.73 -45.12 6.94
N THR A 822 4.23 -45.75 8.01
CA THR A 822 3.80 -47.08 8.47
C THR A 822 3.49 -47.06 9.96
N ASN A 823 2.79 -48.09 10.48
CA ASN A 823 2.38 -48.16 11.89
C ASN A 823 1.59 -46.93 12.36
N LEU A 824 0.64 -46.48 11.52
CA LEU A 824 -0.17 -45.32 11.83
C LEU A 824 -1.11 -45.60 13.01
N ALA A 825 -1.12 -44.70 13.98
CA ALA A 825 -2.09 -44.67 15.07
C ALA A 825 -2.60 -43.25 15.26
N ALA A 826 -3.91 -43.10 15.54
CA ALA A 826 -4.54 -41.81 15.73
C ALA A 826 -5.45 -41.82 16.97
N THR A 827 -5.42 -40.74 17.75
CA THR A 827 -6.29 -40.52 18.90
C THR A 827 -6.97 -39.16 18.79
N LEU A 828 -8.23 -39.08 19.20
CA LEU A 828 -8.98 -37.83 19.30
C LEU A 828 -9.25 -37.52 20.77
N ALA A 829 -8.62 -36.48 21.29
CA ALA A 829 -8.87 -36.00 22.65
C ALA A 829 -10.16 -35.18 22.68
N LEU A 830 -11.05 -35.53 23.62
CA LEU A 830 -12.36 -34.92 23.80
C LEU A 830 -12.52 -34.30 25.20
N PRO A 831 -13.40 -33.31 25.36
CA PRO A 831 -13.82 -32.82 26.68
C PRO A 831 -14.50 -33.92 27.50
N THR A 832 -14.47 -33.78 28.83
CA THR A 832 -15.08 -34.75 29.76
C THR A 832 -16.56 -34.97 29.45
N GLY A 833 -16.97 -36.25 29.34
CA GLY A 833 -18.35 -36.66 29.09
C GLY A 833 -18.78 -36.65 27.62
N TRP A 834 -17.92 -36.22 26.70
CA TRP A 834 -18.14 -36.33 25.25
C TRP A 834 -17.74 -37.72 24.75
N THR A 835 -18.34 -38.16 23.64
CA THR A 835 -18.00 -39.44 23.00
C THR A 835 -17.56 -39.24 21.56
N ALA A 836 -16.62 -40.06 21.10
CA ALA A 836 -16.18 -40.13 19.71
C ALA A 836 -16.16 -41.59 19.25
N THR A 837 -16.88 -41.89 18.18
CA THR A 837 -16.94 -43.24 17.60
C THR A 837 -16.28 -43.21 16.22
N PRO A 838 -15.23 -44.02 15.96
CA PRO A 838 -14.61 -44.08 14.63
C PRO A 838 -15.60 -44.53 13.55
N ARG A 839 -15.55 -43.89 12.37
CA ARG A 839 -16.25 -44.35 11.16
C ARG A 839 -15.30 -45.21 10.33
N GLY A 840 -15.45 -46.53 10.44
CA GLY A 840 -14.66 -47.51 9.68
C GLY A 840 -13.30 -47.84 10.30
N ASP A 841 -12.53 -48.66 9.58
CA ASP A 841 -11.21 -49.14 10.02
C ASP A 841 -10.13 -48.07 9.82
N ALA A 842 -9.20 -47.97 10.79
CA ALA A 842 -8.08 -47.04 10.68
C ALA A 842 -7.06 -47.54 9.64
N PRO A 843 -6.58 -46.67 8.72
CA PRO A 843 -5.51 -47.04 7.79
C PRO A 843 -4.21 -47.31 8.56
N THR A 844 -3.47 -48.34 8.16
CA THR A 844 -2.21 -48.75 8.83
C THR A 844 -0.97 -48.08 8.23
N ALA A 845 -1.10 -47.51 7.04
CA ALA A 845 -0.03 -46.84 6.29
C ALA A 845 -0.57 -45.72 5.42
N VAL A 846 0.29 -44.76 5.08
CA VAL A 846 0.03 -43.71 4.08
C VAL A 846 1.14 -43.76 3.04
N PRO A 847 0.85 -44.07 1.76
CA PRO A 847 1.86 -44.05 0.71
C PRO A 847 2.64 -42.74 0.64
N ALA A 848 3.86 -42.80 0.11
CA ALA A 848 4.64 -41.59 -0.18
C ALA A 848 3.80 -40.63 -1.03
N ARG A 849 3.95 -39.32 -0.79
CA ARG A 849 3.31 -38.29 -1.62
C ARG A 849 1.77 -38.43 -1.72
N SER A 850 1.10 -38.81 -0.62
CA SER A 850 -0.36 -39.01 -0.60
C SER A 850 -1.02 -38.60 0.73
N SER A 851 -2.34 -38.58 0.77
CA SER A 851 -3.13 -38.35 1.99
C SER A 851 -4.17 -39.44 2.21
N THR A 852 -4.51 -39.70 3.47
CA THR A 852 -5.64 -40.54 3.87
C THR A 852 -6.52 -39.81 4.89
N ARG A 853 -7.75 -40.29 5.10
CA ARG A 853 -8.71 -39.71 6.04
C ARG A 853 -9.07 -40.71 7.13
N LEU A 854 -9.29 -40.20 8.32
CA LEU A 854 -9.86 -40.93 9.44
C LEU A 854 -10.96 -40.08 10.08
N GLU A 855 -12.12 -40.67 10.32
CA GLU A 855 -13.33 -39.94 10.71
C GLU A 855 -13.87 -40.45 12.05
N TRP A 856 -14.41 -39.54 12.86
CA TRP A 856 -15.13 -39.85 14.09
C TRP A 856 -16.47 -39.15 14.12
N ASP A 857 -17.50 -39.82 14.61
CA ASP A 857 -18.74 -39.18 15.05
C ASP A 857 -18.57 -38.70 16.50
N VAL A 858 -18.54 -37.38 16.68
CA VAL A 858 -18.38 -36.72 17.98
C VAL A 858 -19.74 -36.26 18.49
N VAL A 859 -20.08 -36.62 19.73
CA VAL A 859 -21.34 -36.23 20.39
C VAL A 859 -21.06 -35.54 21.72
N ALA A 860 -21.59 -34.33 21.90
CA ALA A 860 -21.58 -33.62 23.16
C ALA A 860 -22.78 -34.03 24.04
N PRO A 861 -22.59 -34.21 25.37
CA PRO A 861 -23.69 -34.53 26.28
C PRO A 861 -24.63 -33.33 26.46
N ALA A 862 -25.90 -33.58 26.78
CA ALA A 862 -26.91 -32.52 26.99
C ALA A 862 -26.54 -31.50 28.10
N SER A 863 -25.66 -31.88 29.02
CA SER A 863 -25.12 -31.02 30.09
C SER A 863 -23.89 -30.20 29.69
N ALA A 864 -23.46 -30.26 28.42
CA ALA A 864 -22.27 -29.55 27.96
C ALA A 864 -22.49 -28.03 28.05
N ALA A 865 -21.57 -27.34 28.73
CA ALA A 865 -21.59 -25.88 28.82
C ALA A 865 -21.30 -25.22 27.45
N ARG A 866 -21.90 -24.05 27.21
CA ARG A 866 -21.67 -23.21 26.02
C ARG A 866 -20.33 -22.49 26.10
N VAL A 867 -19.27 -23.25 25.94
CA VAL A 867 -17.90 -22.74 25.92
C VAL A 867 -17.28 -22.95 24.55
N SER A 868 -16.31 -22.10 24.22
CA SER A 868 -15.40 -22.39 23.12
C SER A 868 -14.37 -23.42 23.60
N GLY A 869 -14.13 -24.44 22.78
CA GLY A 869 -13.16 -25.50 23.07
C GLY A 869 -12.40 -25.91 21.82
N SER A 870 -11.53 -26.90 21.96
CA SER A 870 -10.85 -27.51 20.82
C SER A 870 -10.83 -29.02 20.94
N LEU A 871 -11.14 -29.69 19.83
CA LEU A 871 -10.89 -31.11 19.65
C LEU A 871 -9.48 -31.28 19.11
N LYS A 872 -8.71 -32.23 19.64
CA LYS A 872 -7.30 -32.40 19.30
C LYS A 872 -7.02 -33.81 18.81
N ALA A 873 -6.66 -33.95 17.54
CA ALA A 873 -6.28 -35.23 16.94
C ALA A 873 -4.75 -35.37 16.96
N THR A 874 -4.24 -36.41 17.62
CA THR A 874 -2.81 -36.74 17.61
C THR A 874 -2.60 -38.00 16.79
N VAL A 875 -1.70 -37.92 15.81
CA VAL A 875 -1.35 -39.05 14.93
C VAL A 875 0.13 -39.36 15.11
N THR A 876 0.46 -40.63 15.29
CA THR A 876 1.83 -41.15 15.30
C THR A 876 2.03 -42.12 14.15
N ALA A 877 3.18 -42.08 13.48
CA ALA A 877 3.54 -43.03 12.43
C ALA A 877 5.06 -43.15 12.29
N ASN A 878 5.55 -44.26 11.77
CA ASN A 878 6.96 -44.45 11.44
C ASN A 878 7.26 -43.89 10.04
N LEU A 879 8.29 -43.05 9.95
CA LEU A 879 8.86 -42.53 8.70
C LEU A 879 10.37 -42.81 8.69
N SER A 880 10.85 -43.54 7.69
CA SER A 880 12.28 -43.82 7.50
C SER A 880 13.00 -44.33 8.77
N GLY A 881 12.32 -45.15 9.58
CA GLY A 881 12.87 -45.72 10.81
C GLY A 881 12.74 -44.86 12.07
N SER A 882 12.18 -43.65 11.98
CA SER A 882 11.90 -42.78 13.13
C SER A 882 10.39 -42.61 13.37
N VAL A 883 9.99 -42.50 14.64
CA VAL A 883 8.59 -42.21 15.00
C VAL A 883 8.32 -40.72 14.81
N GLN A 884 7.34 -40.40 13.97
CA GLN A 884 6.80 -39.07 13.75
C GLN A 884 5.51 -38.91 14.56
N GLN A 885 5.28 -37.70 15.05
CA GLN A 885 4.03 -37.33 15.71
C GLN A 885 3.56 -35.98 15.17
N ALA A 886 2.31 -35.92 14.73
CA ALA A 886 1.67 -34.69 14.30
C ALA A 886 0.36 -34.50 15.07
N THR A 887 -0.01 -33.24 15.29
CA THR A 887 -1.25 -32.91 15.98
C THR A 887 -1.97 -31.76 15.28
N ALA A 888 -3.28 -31.92 15.14
CA ALA A 888 -4.17 -30.86 14.69
C ALA A 888 -5.26 -30.59 15.72
N SER A 889 -5.67 -29.33 15.75
CA SER A 889 -6.75 -28.85 16.61
C SER A 889 -7.87 -28.32 15.72
N LEU A 890 -9.09 -28.69 16.06
CA LEU A 890 -10.31 -28.13 15.50
C LEU A 890 -10.94 -27.26 16.57
N SER A 891 -11.10 -25.97 16.31
CA SER A 891 -11.89 -25.09 17.17
C SER A 891 -13.36 -25.48 17.05
N ALA A 892 -13.99 -25.68 18.20
CA ALA A 892 -15.39 -26.03 18.27
C ALA A 892 -16.12 -25.15 19.29
N LYS A 893 -17.37 -24.82 18.99
CA LYS A 893 -18.27 -24.12 19.91
C LYS A 893 -19.44 -25.01 20.25
N THR A 894 -19.76 -25.13 21.53
CA THR A 894 -20.94 -25.87 21.97
C THR A 894 -22.18 -24.99 21.83
N GLY A 895 -23.11 -25.42 20.98
CA GLY A 895 -24.39 -24.76 20.79
C GLY A 895 -25.42 -25.06 21.89
N PRO A 896 -26.62 -24.45 21.83
CA PRO A 896 -27.75 -24.87 22.65
C PRO A 896 -28.13 -26.32 22.38
N VAL A 897 -28.81 -26.95 23.34
CA VAL A 897 -29.50 -28.23 23.08
C VAL A 897 -30.55 -28.00 21.99
N MET A 898 -30.44 -28.74 20.89
CA MET A 898 -31.36 -28.65 19.73
C MET A 898 -32.22 -29.91 19.56
N THR A 899 -32.11 -30.87 20.46
CA THR A 899 -32.92 -32.10 20.47
C THR A 899 -34.11 -31.96 21.41
N GLY A 900 -35.21 -32.68 21.14
CA GLY A 900 -36.38 -32.73 22.04
C GLY A 900 -37.41 -31.61 21.84
N TYR A 901 -37.27 -30.81 20.78
CA TYR A 901 -38.24 -29.78 20.37
C TYR A 901 -39.05 -30.23 19.15
N LEU A 902 -40.21 -29.61 18.92
CA LEU A 902 -41.04 -29.83 17.72
C LEU A 902 -40.34 -29.26 16.47
N LEU A 903 -39.63 -28.14 16.64
CA LEU A 903 -38.76 -27.51 15.65
C LEU A 903 -37.47 -27.09 16.35
N ALA A 904 -36.31 -27.34 15.72
CA ALA A 904 -35.04 -26.83 16.18
C ALA A 904 -34.07 -26.64 15.00
N GLU A 905 -33.70 -25.38 14.73
CA GLU A 905 -32.80 -24.98 13.65
C GLU A 905 -31.69 -24.05 14.17
N ASP A 906 -30.44 -24.40 13.90
CA ASP A 906 -29.22 -23.65 14.20
C ASP A 906 -28.51 -23.16 12.92
N PHE A 907 -29.13 -23.35 11.75
CA PHE A 907 -28.66 -22.90 10.43
C PHE A 907 -27.33 -23.52 9.94
N GLU A 908 -26.67 -24.35 10.74
CA GLU A 908 -25.44 -25.04 10.36
C GLU A 908 -25.64 -26.00 9.17
N SER A 909 -26.89 -26.43 8.92
CA SER A 909 -27.26 -27.29 7.80
C SER A 909 -27.01 -26.67 6.41
N VAL A 910 -26.98 -25.33 6.30
CA VAL A 910 -26.80 -24.63 5.01
C VAL A 910 -25.34 -24.29 4.68
N VAL A 911 -24.41 -24.61 5.59
CA VAL A 911 -22.96 -24.37 5.41
C VAL A 911 -22.42 -24.88 4.06
N PRO A 912 -22.77 -26.09 3.58
CA PRO A 912 -22.27 -26.57 2.29
C PRO A 912 -22.69 -25.72 1.08
N ALA A 913 -23.69 -24.85 1.24
CA ALA A 913 -24.20 -23.98 0.20
C ALA A 913 -23.62 -22.55 0.24
N LEU A 914 -22.69 -22.25 1.16
CA LEU A 914 -22.02 -20.95 1.23
C LEU A 914 -21.13 -20.72 0.00
N ALA A 915 -21.18 -19.51 -0.56
CA ALA A 915 -20.40 -19.08 -1.71
C ALA A 915 -19.52 -17.85 -1.38
N PRO A 916 -18.47 -17.57 -2.20
CA PRO A 916 -17.71 -16.32 -2.09
C PRO A 916 -18.54 -15.07 -2.42
N ALA A 917 -18.12 -13.91 -1.91
CA ALA A 917 -18.68 -12.61 -2.32
C ALA A 917 -18.36 -12.31 -3.79
N ALA A 918 -19.35 -11.80 -4.53
CA ALA A 918 -19.13 -11.18 -5.85
C ALA A 918 -19.05 -9.65 -5.73
N ASP A 919 -19.89 -9.05 -4.88
CA ASP A 919 -20.12 -7.59 -4.91
C ASP A 919 -19.56 -6.84 -3.68
N LEU A 920 -19.26 -7.53 -2.57
CA LEU A 920 -18.72 -6.92 -1.32
C LEU A 920 -17.19 -6.89 -1.21
N SER A 921 -16.45 -7.14 -2.30
CA SER A 921 -14.97 -7.07 -2.37
C SER A 921 -14.18 -7.94 -1.38
N ARG A 922 -14.65 -9.15 -1.05
CA ARG A 922 -13.97 -10.09 -0.13
C ARG A 922 -13.54 -11.39 -0.83
N PRO A 923 -12.47 -11.35 -1.65
CA PRO A 923 -12.04 -12.50 -2.43
C PRO A 923 -11.65 -13.68 -1.53
N GLY A 924 -12.24 -14.84 -1.79
CA GLY A 924 -11.89 -16.12 -1.15
C GLY A 924 -12.65 -16.47 0.14
N LEU A 925 -13.46 -15.56 0.70
CA LEU A 925 -14.26 -15.85 1.89
C LEU A 925 -15.61 -16.46 1.50
N LEU A 926 -15.81 -17.76 1.72
CA LEU A 926 -17.14 -18.38 1.68
C LEU A 926 -17.97 -17.82 2.84
N GLY A 927 -19.11 -17.21 2.55
CA GLY A 927 -19.79 -16.51 3.62
C GLY A 927 -21.26 -16.11 3.43
N TRP A 928 -21.88 -16.48 2.31
CA TRP A 928 -23.32 -16.24 2.15
C TRP A 928 -24.00 -17.33 1.33
N THR A 929 -25.29 -17.57 1.60
CA THR A 929 -26.17 -18.38 0.75
C THR A 929 -27.63 -17.93 0.87
N ARG A 930 -28.40 -18.19 -0.19
CA ARG A 930 -29.88 -18.09 -0.16
C ARG A 930 -30.57 -19.44 -0.04
N THR A 931 -29.80 -20.53 -0.04
CA THR A 931 -30.32 -21.86 0.24
C THR A 931 -30.81 -21.85 1.68
N THR A 932 -32.12 -22.05 1.86
CA THR A 932 -32.73 -22.18 3.17
C THR A 932 -32.48 -23.57 3.74
N PRO A 933 -32.54 -23.75 5.07
CA PRO A 933 -32.64 -25.08 5.66
C PRO A 933 -33.85 -25.82 5.12
N GLU A 934 -33.83 -27.15 5.21
CA GLU A 934 -34.90 -27.99 4.67
C GLU A 934 -36.27 -27.58 5.23
N GLY A 935 -37.23 -27.33 4.34
CA GLY A 935 -38.59 -26.93 4.69
C GLY A 935 -38.79 -25.45 5.09
N TRP A 936 -37.71 -24.67 5.22
CA TRP A 936 -37.79 -23.22 5.45
C TRP A 936 -37.92 -22.45 4.14
N THR A 937 -38.55 -21.28 4.20
CA THR A 937 -38.77 -20.43 3.02
C THR A 937 -38.49 -18.97 3.31
N VAL A 938 -37.97 -18.25 2.32
CA VAL A 938 -37.85 -16.78 2.33
C VAL A 938 -38.79 -16.21 1.28
N THR A 939 -39.66 -15.29 1.68
CA THR A 939 -40.60 -14.59 0.79
C THR A 939 -40.32 -13.09 0.84
N ASN A 940 -39.90 -12.53 -0.29
CA ASN A 940 -39.77 -11.08 -0.47
C ASN A 940 -41.08 -10.51 -1.01
N ALA A 941 -41.49 -9.33 -0.55
CA ALA A 941 -42.68 -8.68 -1.08
C ALA A 941 -42.49 -8.39 -2.59
N PRO A 942 -43.53 -8.57 -3.43
CA PRO A 942 -43.41 -8.34 -4.87
C PRO A 942 -42.95 -6.93 -5.27
N ALA A 943 -43.22 -5.94 -4.42
CA ALA A 943 -42.83 -4.54 -4.61
C ALA A 943 -41.42 -4.20 -4.06
N MET A 944 -40.73 -5.15 -3.41
CA MET A 944 -39.38 -4.93 -2.88
C MET A 944 -38.37 -4.82 -4.04
N PRO A 945 -37.67 -3.68 -4.21
CA PRO A 945 -36.71 -3.52 -5.30
C PRO A 945 -35.50 -4.46 -5.17
N GLN A 946 -34.74 -4.60 -6.26
CA GLN A 946 -33.46 -5.32 -6.26
C GLN A 946 -32.34 -4.39 -5.77
N GLY A 947 -31.53 -4.87 -4.82
CA GLY A 947 -30.36 -4.20 -4.26
C GLY A 947 -29.14 -5.11 -4.28
N THR A 948 -28.31 -5.04 -3.23
CA THR A 948 -27.15 -5.93 -3.07
C THR A 948 -27.57 -7.40 -3.13
N ARG A 949 -26.94 -8.17 -4.02
CA ARG A 949 -27.32 -9.56 -4.29
C ARG A 949 -27.24 -10.39 -3.01
N GLU A 950 -26.13 -10.34 -2.30
CA GLU A 950 -25.89 -11.12 -1.09
C GLU A 950 -26.88 -10.85 0.05
N LEU A 951 -27.65 -9.76 -0.01
CA LEU A 951 -28.53 -9.27 1.04
C LEU A 951 -29.97 -9.00 0.55
N GLN A 952 -30.37 -9.65 -0.54
CA GLN A 952 -31.73 -9.53 -1.09
C GLN A 952 -32.75 -10.32 -0.25
N GLY A 953 -33.24 -9.69 0.82
CA GLY A 953 -34.17 -10.30 1.78
C GLY A 953 -33.45 -10.99 2.93
N TRP A 954 -34.10 -11.96 3.57
CA TRP A 954 -33.42 -12.85 4.50
C TRP A 954 -32.39 -13.73 3.76
N THR A 955 -31.17 -13.74 4.28
CA THR A 955 -30.04 -14.52 3.76
C THR A 955 -29.28 -15.17 4.89
N PHE A 956 -28.51 -16.21 4.60
CA PHE A 956 -27.76 -16.95 5.61
C PHE A 956 -26.29 -16.62 5.44
N LEU A 957 -25.73 -15.96 6.44
CA LEU A 957 -24.38 -15.42 6.41
C LEU A 957 -23.54 -16.10 7.46
N SER A 958 -22.28 -16.41 7.13
CA SER A 958 -21.34 -16.72 8.18
C SER A 958 -21.06 -15.46 9.00
N LYS A 959 -20.85 -15.62 10.31
CA LYS A 959 -20.59 -14.46 11.19
C LYS A 959 -19.40 -13.63 10.71
N GLN A 960 -18.31 -14.28 10.28
CA GLN A 960 -17.15 -13.55 9.77
C GLN A 960 -17.43 -12.77 8.47
N PHE A 961 -18.42 -13.21 7.69
CA PHE A 961 -18.84 -12.50 6.49
C PHE A 961 -19.76 -11.33 6.82
N TRP A 962 -20.63 -11.44 7.82
CA TRP A 962 -21.50 -10.33 8.18
C TRP A 962 -20.82 -9.27 9.08
N PHE A 963 -19.79 -9.65 9.85
CA PHE A 963 -19.16 -8.84 10.90
C PHE A 963 -18.02 -7.83 10.55
N PRO A 964 -17.42 -7.74 9.34
CA PRO A 964 -16.34 -6.76 9.10
C PRO A 964 -16.91 -5.39 8.70
N GLY A 965 -17.11 -4.52 9.68
CA GLY A 965 -17.64 -3.16 9.56
C GLY A 965 -18.08 -2.66 10.94
N GLY A 966 -18.37 -1.36 11.12
CA GLY A 966 -18.88 -0.80 12.38
C GLY A 966 -20.25 -1.36 12.78
N GLN A 967 -21.11 -0.55 13.40
CA GLN A 967 -22.54 -0.90 13.57
C GLN A 967 -22.94 -1.96 14.61
N ASN A 968 -22.05 -2.41 15.49
CA ASN A 968 -22.33 -3.37 16.59
C ASN A 968 -22.67 -4.81 16.17
N ARG A 969 -22.57 -5.19 14.89
CA ARG A 969 -22.81 -6.57 14.42
C ARG A 969 -22.03 -7.63 15.24
N PRO A 970 -20.72 -7.42 15.59
CA PRO A 970 -19.96 -8.35 16.42
C PRO A 970 -20.51 -8.57 17.84
N ASN A 971 -21.39 -7.68 18.34
CA ASN A 971 -22.00 -7.81 19.67
C ASN A 971 -23.04 -8.94 19.74
N PHE A 972 -23.43 -9.55 18.62
CA PHE A 972 -24.31 -10.73 18.61
C PHE A 972 -23.58 -12.01 19.08
N SER A 973 -23.06 -12.00 20.31
CA SER A 973 -22.21 -13.05 20.85
C SER A 973 -22.93 -14.38 21.10
N ARG A 974 -24.28 -14.37 21.16
CA ARG A 974 -25.11 -15.58 21.33
C ARG A 974 -25.27 -16.39 20.05
N SER A 975 -25.06 -15.77 18.89
CA SER A 975 -25.08 -16.48 17.61
C SER A 975 -23.82 -17.34 17.43
N LEU A 976 -23.93 -18.42 16.66
CA LEU A 976 -22.85 -19.33 16.31
C LEU A 976 -22.86 -19.58 14.79
N GLY A 977 -21.71 -19.97 14.23
CA GLY A 977 -21.55 -20.38 12.83
C GLY A 977 -22.27 -19.52 11.78
N VAL A 978 -23.41 -19.98 11.29
CA VAL A 978 -24.26 -19.33 10.29
C VAL A 978 -25.46 -18.64 10.94
N VAL A 979 -25.73 -17.39 10.54
CA VAL A 979 -26.81 -16.58 11.09
C VAL A 979 -27.77 -16.20 9.97
N ALA A 980 -29.07 -16.24 10.24
CA ALA A 980 -30.07 -15.68 9.34
C ALA A 980 -30.10 -14.15 9.53
N VAL A 981 -29.90 -13.40 8.45
CA VAL A 981 -29.75 -11.94 8.46
C VAL A 981 -30.65 -11.32 7.39
N ALA A 982 -31.37 -10.27 7.78
CA ALA A 982 -31.97 -9.32 6.86
C ALA A 982 -31.40 -7.93 7.13
N ASP A 983 -30.69 -7.37 6.14
CA ASP A 983 -29.87 -6.16 6.29
C ASP A 983 -30.26 -5.08 5.26
N PRO A 984 -31.32 -4.30 5.52
CA PRO A 984 -31.72 -3.18 4.68
C PRO A 984 -30.63 -2.11 4.42
N ASP A 985 -29.68 -1.93 5.33
CA ASP A 985 -28.54 -0.98 5.20
C ASP A 985 -27.65 -1.36 4.02
N ASP A 986 -26.94 -2.48 4.16
CA ASP A 986 -26.01 -2.98 3.14
C ASP A 986 -26.75 -3.45 1.86
N TRP A 987 -28.06 -3.76 1.93
CA TRP A 987 -28.91 -3.97 0.75
C TRP A 987 -29.01 -2.71 -0.13
N ASP A 988 -29.00 -1.52 0.48
CA ASP A 988 -29.15 -0.25 -0.23
C ASP A 988 -27.86 0.23 -0.92
N ASP A 989 -26.70 -0.26 -0.50
CA ASP A 989 -25.39 0.15 -1.01
C ASP A 989 -25.20 -0.10 -2.52
N THR A 990 -25.89 -1.09 -3.08
CA THR A 990 -25.85 -1.36 -4.52
C THR A 990 -27.04 -0.71 -5.22
N GLY A 991 -26.85 0.51 -5.70
CA GLY A 991 -27.81 1.20 -6.58
C GLY A 991 -29.01 1.83 -5.88
N SER A 992 -28.93 2.06 -4.56
CA SER A 992 -29.89 2.81 -3.73
C SER A 992 -31.38 2.43 -3.94
N PRO A 993 -31.74 1.13 -3.88
CA PRO A 993 -33.10 0.64 -4.08
C PRO A 993 -34.16 1.27 -3.16
N SER A 994 -33.79 1.79 -1.98
CA SER A 994 -34.69 2.49 -1.06
C SER A 994 -35.33 3.76 -1.65
N GLY A 995 -34.71 4.34 -2.70
CA GLY A 995 -35.30 5.41 -3.49
C GLY A 995 -36.50 4.98 -4.36
N ARG A 996 -36.71 3.67 -4.56
CA ARG A 996 -37.77 3.09 -5.42
C ARG A 996 -38.81 2.27 -4.67
N GLY A 997 -38.57 1.93 -3.40
CA GLY A 997 -39.44 1.08 -2.61
C GLY A 997 -38.92 0.88 -1.19
N ARG A 998 -39.46 -0.11 -0.49
CA ARG A 998 -39.04 -0.49 0.86
C ARG A 998 -38.63 -1.95 0.89
N PHE A 999 -37.70 -2.27 1.78
CA PHE A 999 -37.35 -3.64 2.13
C PHE A 999 -38.53 -4.28 2.88
N ASP A 1000 -38.93 -5.47 2.44
CA ASP A 1000 -39.98 -6.29 3.06
C ASP A 1000 -39.74 -7.77 2.74
N SER A 1001 -39.28 -8.50 3.76
CA SER A 1001 -38.89 -9.90 3.63
C SER A 1001 -39.33 -10.70 4.85
N THR A 1002 -39.83 -11.91 4.60
CA THR A 1002 -40.29 -12.85 5.63
C THR A 1002 -39.54 -14.18 5.52
N LEU A 1003 -38.94 -14.62 6.63
CA LEU A 1003 -38.42 -15.97 6.82
C LEU A 1003 -39.47 -16.82 7.55
N THR A 1004 -39.83 -17.96 6.98
CA THR A 1004 -40.90 -18.83 7.49
C THR A 1004 -40.40 -20.25 7.73
N THR A 1005 -40.72 -20.79 8.92
CA THR A 1005 -40.42 -22.18 9.29
C THR A 1005 -41.28 -23.19 8.51
N PRO A 1006 -40.89 -24.47 8.43
CA PRO A 1006 -41.83 -25.52 8.08
C PRO A 1006 -43.00 -25.58 9.08
N ALA A 1007 -44.14 -26.13 8.63
CA ALA A 1007 -45.25 -26.43 9.52
C ALA A 1007 -44.88 -27.63 10.40
N VAL A 1008 -45.02 -27.49 11.71
CA VAL A 1008 -44.77 -28.58 12.67
C VAL A 1008 -46.07 -29.05 13.31
N ALA A 1009 -46.19 -30.36 13.48
CA ALA A 1009 -47.34 -30.97 14.14
C ALA A 1009 -47.38 -30.58 15.63
N ILE A 1010 -48.56 -30.20 16.10
CA ILE A 1010 -48.82 -29.88 17.51
C ILE A 1010 -49.32 -31.15 18.20
N PRO A 1011 -48.65 -31.62 19.28
CA PRO A 1011 -49.16 -32.76 20.04
C PRO A 1011 -50.55 -32.50 20.61
N SER A 1012 -51.42 -33.50 20.57
CA SER A 1012 -52.78 -33.41 21.13
C SER A 1012 -52.76 -32.98 22.60
N GLY A 1013 -53.65 -32.06 22.98
CA GLY A 1013 -53.74 -31.51 24.33
C GLY A 1013 -52.75 -30.37 24.65
N THR A 1014 -51.93 -29.92 23.70
CA THR A 1014 -51.03 -28.77 23.88
C THR A 1014 -51.84 -27.48 23.94
N ALA A 1015 -51.88 -26.81 25.10
CA ALA A 1015 -52.55 -25.52 25.27
C ALA A 1015 -51.67 -24.31 24.91
N THR A 1016 -50.35 -24.47 24.96
CA THR A 1016 -49.39 -23.38 24.74
C THR A 1016 -48.13 -23.92 24.05
N LEU A 1017 -47.68 -23.22 23.02
CA LEU A 1017 -46.37 -23.42 22.40
C LEU A 1017 -45.38 -22.40 22.96
N HIS A 1018 -44.12 -22.80 23.10
CA HIS A 1018 -43.04 -21.94 23.55
C HIS A 1018 -42.00 -21.80 22.45
N LEU A 1019 -41.81 -20.57 21.98
CA LEU A 1019 -40.82 -20.20 20.98
C LEU A 1019 -39.62 -19.56 21.67
N GLY A 1020 -38.41 -19.96 21.27
CA GLY A 1020 -37.18 -19.32 21.69
C GLY A 1020 -36.18 -19.20 20.54
N PHE A 1021 -35.48 -18.08 20.46
CA PHE A 1021 -34.44 -17.83 19.46
C PHE A 1021 -33.48 -16.77 19.97
N ASP A 1022 -32.22 -16.85 19.56
CA ASP A 1022 -31.26 -15.79 19.77
C ASP A 1022 -31.48 -14.70 18.72
N SER A 1023 -31.44 -13.43 19.13
CA SER A 1023 -31.81 -12.28 18.31
C SER A 1023 -30.86 -11.11 18.53
N HIS A 1024 -30.58 -10.39 17.45
CA HIS A 1024 -29.86 -9.13 17.47
C HIS A 1024 -30.48 -8.18 16.43
N TYR A 1025 -31.21 -7.20 16.94
CA TYR A 1025 -32.01 -6.26 16.15
C TYR A 1025 -31.57 -4.84 16.47
N ARG A 1026 -31.24 -4.07 15.43
CA ARG A 1026 -30.96 -2.64 15.51
C ARG A 1026 -31.88 -1.89 14.57
N GLN A 1027 -32.21 -0.65 14.88
CA GLN A 1027 -33.22 0.07 14.11
C GLN A 1027 -32.98 1.56 13.96
N GLU A 1028 -33.51 2.09 12.87
CA GLU A 1028 -33.71 3.51 12.60
C GLU A 1028 -35.04 3.67 11.86
N SER A 1029 -35.69 4.82 12.03
CA SER A 1029 -36.97 5.07 11.36
C SER A 1029 -36.75 5.40 9.87
N PRO A 1030 -37.54 4.85 8.94
CA PRO A 1030 -38.59 3.85 9.14
C PRO A 1030 -38.02 2.42 9.14
N GLN A 1031 -38.38 1.58 10.11
CA GLN A 1031 -38.08 0.14 10.11
C GLN A 1031 -38.99 -0.57 11.11
N GLU A 1032 -39.57 -1.70 10.71
CA GLU A 1032 -40.40 -2.53 11.58
C GLU A 1032 -40.04 -4.02 11.44
N ALA A 1033 -40.19 -4.76 12.53
CA ALA A 1033 -40.03 -6.21 12.54
C ALA A 1033 -41.12 -6.89 13.36
N GLU A 1034 -41.51 -8.11 12.99
CA GLU A 1034 -42.51 -8.88 13.72
C GLU A 1034 -42.25 -10.40 13.71
N VAL A 1035 -42.68 -11.06 14.78
CA VAL A 1035 -42.78 -12.53 14.86
C VAL A 1035 -44.24 -12.94 14.97
N THR A 1036 -44.69 -13.79 14.06
CA THR A 1036 -46.08 -14.29 14.05
C THR A 1036 -46.11 -15.81 13.97
N VAL A 1037 -46.91 -16.46 14.82
CA VAL A 1037 -47.26 -17.88 14.69
C VAL A 1037 -48.54 -17.99 13.88
N GLN A 1038 -48.50 -18.77 12.81
CA GLN A 1038 -49.65 -19.08 11.97
C GLN A 1038 -50.04 -20.54 12.14
N PHE A 1039 -51.32 -20.78 12.42
CA PHE A 1039 -51.91 -22.11 12.57
C PHE A 1039 -52.60 -22.58 11.28
N ASP A 1040 -52.79 -23.88 11.15
CA ASP A 1040 -53.55 -24.51 10.07
C ASP A 1040 -55.04 -24.12 10.03
N THR A 1041 -55.59 -23.67 11.16
CA THR A 1041 -56.94 -23.08 11.24
C THR A 1041 -57.07 -21.75 10.50
N GLY A 1042 -55.94 -21.12 10.13
CA GLY A 1042 -55.87 -19.78 9.55
C GLY A 1042 -55.60 -18.69 10.58
N ASP A 1043 -55.67 -19.00 11.88
CA ASP A 1043 -55.36 -18.06 12.95
C ASP A 1043 -53.91 -17.58 12.90
N LYS A 1044 -53.68 -16.29 13.19
CA LYS A 1044 -52.36 -15.67 13.26
C LYS A 1044 -52.20 -14.94 14.58
N VAL A 1045 -51.17 -15.29 15.35
CA VAL A 1045 -50.87 -14.67 16.64
C VAL A 1045 -49.54 -13.93 16.52
N GLN A 1046 -49.58 -12.60 16.60
CA GLN A 1046 -48.37 -11.76 16.67
C GLN A 1046 -47.80 -11.84 18.09
N LEU A 1047 -46.60 -12.40 18.22
CA LEU A 1047 -45.93 -12.58 19.51
C LEU A 1047 -44.97 -11.44 19.83
N LEU A 1048 -44.45 -10.77 18.80
CA LEU A 1048 -43.45 -9.72 18.93
C LEU A 1048 -43.64 -8.71 17.81
N ARG A 1049 -43.52 -7.42 18.14
CA ARG A 1049 -43.40 -6.32 17.18
C ARG A 1049 -42.29 -5.38 17.63
N TYR A 1050 -41.33 -5.10 16.77
CA TYR A 1050 -40.32 -4.08 16.99
C TYR A 1050 -40.52 -2.90 16.04
N SER A 1051 -40.36 -1.69 16.56
CA SER A 1051 -40.27 -0.47 15.74
C SER A 1051 -39.60 0.66 16.50
N SER A 1052 -39.29 1.76 15.80
CA SER A 1052 -38.68 2.96 16.38
C SER A 1052 -39.63 3.78 17.26
N ALA A 1053 -40.92 3.42 17.35
CA ALA A 1053 -41.89 4.11 18.19
C ALA A 1053 -41.61 3.85 19.68
N THR A 1054 -41.74 4.86 20.54
CA THR A 1054 -41.46 4.74 21.98
C THR A 1054 -42.55 3.98 22.76
N SER A 1055 -43.67 3.65 22.13
CA SER A 1055 -44.76 2.85 22.72
C SER A 1055 -45.52 2.06 21.66
N GLY A 1056 -46.34 1.09 22.09
CA GLY A 1056 -47.16 0.26 21.18
C GLY A 1056 -46.42 -0.88 20.48
N ASN A 1057 -45.19 -1.18 20.89
CA ASN A 1057 -44.36 -2.26 20.39
C ASN A 1057 -43.60 -2.93 21.55
N THR A 1058 -42.98 -4.09 21.28
CA THR A 1058 -42.28 -4.91 22.27
C THR A 1058 -40.94 -4.31 22.72
N ASN A 1059 -40.29 -3.48 21.90
CA ASN A 1059 -38.97 -2.91 22.18
C ASN A 1059 -38.96 -1.47 22.70
N GLN A 1060 -40.12 -0.79 22.77
CA GLN A 1060 -40.25 0.60 23.22
C GLN A 1060 -39.29 1.57 22.51
N GLY A 1061 -39.05 1.34 21.22
CA GLY A 1061 -38.16 2.19 20.42
C GLY A 1061 -36.68 1.90 20.59
N GLN A 1062 -36.29 0.90 21.40
CA GLN A 1062 -34.89 0.58 21.68
C GLN A 1062 -34.36 -0.55 20.79
N ASP A 1063 -33.05 -0.53 20.53
CA ASP A 1063 -32.31 -1.66 19.96
C ASP A 1063 -32.45 -2.89 20.88
N GLN A 1064 -32.51 -4.09 20.29
CA GLN A 1064 -32.63 -5.37 20.99
C GLN A 1064 -31.45 -6.26 20.62
N GLU A 1065 -30.30 -5.91 21.16
CA GLU A 1065 -29.03 -6.55 20.83
C GLU A 1065 -28.78 -7.79 21.72
N ASN A 1066 -28.38 -8.90 21.08
CA ASN A 1066 -27.80 -10.08 21.73
C ASN A 1066 -28.69 -10.73 22.82
N ARG A 1067 -29.96 -10.97 22.49
CA ARG A 1067 -30.97 -11.49 23.42
C ARG A 1067 -31.40 -12.90 23.07
N LEU A 1068 -31.64 -13.73 24.08
CA LEU A 1068 -32.53 -14.89 23.93
C LEU A 1068 -33.97 -14.43 24.12
N VAL A 1069 -34.70 -14.37 23.02
CA VAL A 1069 -36.13 -14.07 23.02
C VAL A 1069 -36.88 -15.34 23.40
N ARG A 1070 -37.83 -15.22 24.34
CA ARG A 1070 -38.71 -16.32 24.76
C ARG A 1070 -40.16 -15.84 24.72
N LEU A 1071 -40.98 -16.53 23.94
CA LEU A 1071 -42.37 -16.14 23.69
C LEU A 1071 -43.27 -17.36 23.93
N SER A 1072 -44.45 -17.10 24.51
CA SER A 1072 -45.48 -18.12 24.71
C SER A 1072 -46.65 -17.81 23.79
N CYS A 1073 -47.08 -18.80 23.02
CA CYS A 1073 -48.19 -18.68 22.08
C CYS A 1073 -49.34 -19.59 22.54
N PRO A 1074 -50.52 -19.06 22.87
CA PRO A 1074 -51.70 -19.89 23.08
C PRO A 1074 -52.03 -20.65 21.80
N VAL A 1075 -52.44 -21.91 21.93
CA VAL A 1075 -52.85 -22.75 20.80
C VAL A 1075 -54.37 -22.62 20.61
N PRO A 1076 -54.86 -22.14 19.45
CA PRO A 1076 -56.29 -22.10 19.16
C PRO A 1076 -56.92 -23.49 19.18
N ALA A 1077 -58.20 -23.57 19.56
CA ALA A 1077 -58.92 -24.83 19.56
C ALA A 1077 -58.99 -25.43 18.15
N GLY A 1078 -58.62 -26.71 18.00
CA GLY A 1078 -58.64 -27.43 16.73
C GLY A 1078 -57.40 -27.26 15.85
N ALA A 1079 -56.42 -26.44 16.25
CA ALA A 1079 -55.15 -26.34 15.52
C ALA A 1079 -54.31 -27.61 15.67
N THR A 1080 -53.83 -28.15 14.54
CA THR A 1080 -53.02 -29.38 14.52
C THR A 1080 -51.60 -29.15 14.02
N SER A 1081 -51.33 -27.99 13.41
CA SER A 1081 -49.97 -27.58 13.05
C SER A 1081 -49.76 -26.06 13.16
N ALA A 1082 -48.51 -25.66 13.33
CA ALA A 1082 -48.10 -24.26 13.40
C ALA A 1082 -46.82 -24.01 12.61
N LYS A 1083 -46.66 -22.79 12.09
CA LYS A 1083 -45.41 -22.26 11.54
C LYS A 1083 -45.12 -20.87 12.09
N VAL A 1084 -43.84 -20.52 12.18
CA VAL A 1084 -43.37 -19.22 12.69
C VAL A 1084 -42.88 -18.38 11.52
N ASN A 1085 -43.21 -17.08 11.53
CA ASN A 1085 -42.78 -16.11 10.53
C ASN A 1085 -41.98 -15.02 11.22
N PHE A 1086 -40.78 -14.72 10.69
CA PHE A 1086 -39.93 -13.61 11.08
C PHE A 1086 -39.90 -12.62 9.93
N ARG A 1087 -40.52 -11.45 10.10
CA ARG A 1087 -40.65 -10.45 9.04
C ARG A 1087 -39.97 -9.15 9.44
N ILE A 1088 -39.19 -8.60 8.54
CA ILE A 1088 -38.73 -7.21 8.60
C ILE A 1088 -39.32 -6.46 7.40
N PHE A 1089 -39.86 -5.28 7.64
CA PHE A 1089 -40.58 -4.54 6.62
C PHE A 1089 -40.54 -3.03 6.88
N ASN A 1090 -40.99 -2.27 5.87
CA ASN A 1090 -41.02 -0.80 5.91
C ASN A 1090 -39.64 -0.16 6.13
N ALA A 1091 -38.56 -0.81 5.70
CA ALA A 1091 -37.20 -0.30 5.84
C ALA A 1091 -36.68 0.34 4.54
N GLY A 1092 -35.93 1.43 4.66
CA GLY A 1092 -35.11 2.02 3.60
C GLY A 1092 -33.65 1.59 3.75
N ASN A 1093 -32.72 2.55 3.70
CA ASN A 1093 -31.34 2.39 4.12
C ASN A 1093 -31.27 2.60 5.65
N ASN A 1094 -31.50 1.54 6.42
CA ASN A 1094 -31.65 1.61 7.88
C ASN A 1094 -30.64 0.70 8.59
N TRP A 1095 -31.05 -0.19 9.48
CA TRP A 1095 -30.14 -1.14 10.13
C TRP A 1095 -30.50 -2.56 9.69
N TYR A 1096 -30.70 -3.49 10.63
CA TYR A 1096 -30.80 -4.91 10.32
C TYR A 1096 -31.50 -5.72 11.41
N TRP A 1097 -31.87 -6.95 11.07
CA TRP A 1097 -32.26 -7.99 12.01
C TRP A 1097 -31.52 -9.30 11.73
N ALA A 1098 -30.90 -9.86 12.77
CA ALA A 1098 -30.28 -11.18 12.73
C ALA A 1098 -30.87 -12.10 13.80
N ILE A 1099 -31.06 -13.37 13.45
CA ILE A 1099 -31.56 -14.42 14.36
C ILE A 1099 -30.79 -15.73 14.23
N ASP A 1100 -30.77 -16.52 15.29
CA ASP A 1100 -30.11 -17.82 15.38
C ASP A 1100 -30.80 -18.77 16.40
N ASN A 1101 -30.48 -20.07 16.38
CA ASN A 1101 -30.86 -21.07 17.39
C ASN A 1101 -32.38 -21.15 17.68
N VAL A 1102 -33.19 -21.21 16.64
CA VAL A 1102 -34.67 -21.20 16.72
C VAL A 1102 -35.20 -22.54 17.22
N ARG A 1103 -36.00 -22.50 18.29
CA ARG A 1103 -36.61 -23.68 18.94
C ARG A 1103 -38.08 -23.43 19.23
N LEU A 1104 -38.92 -24.41 18.89
CA LEU A 1104 -40.35 -24.43 19.21
C LEU A 1104 -40.71 -25.73 19.93
N GLY A 1105 -41.30 -25.63 21.13
CA GLY A 1105 -41.65 -26.79 21.94
C GLY A 1105 -42.97 -26.65 22.68
N THR A 1106 -43.42 -27.75 23.29
CA THR A 1106 -44.58 -27.81 24.20
C THR A 1106 -44.21 -27.46 25.65
N SER A 1107 -42.94 -27.15 25.91
CA SER A 1107 -42.42 -26.74 27.22
C SER A 1107 -41.53 -25.51 27.05
N PRO A 1108 -41.38 -24.66 28.09
CA PRO A 1108 -40.55 -23.47 28.04
C PRO A 1108 -39.11 -23.76 27.57
N ILE A 1109 -38.57 -22.90 26.70
CA ILE A 1109 -37.22 -23.06 26.16
C ILE A 1109 -36.17 -22.78 27.25
N ALA A 1110 -35.41 -23.82 27.61
CA ALA A 1110 -34.28 -23.72 28.55
C ALA A 1110 -33.01 -23.16 27.87
N ASP A 1111 -32.26 -22.32 28.58
CA ASP A 1111 -30.83 -22.12 28.33
C ASP A 1111 -30.10 -22.99 29.36
N ALA A 1112 -29.37 -24.01 28.89
CA ALA A 1112 -28.33 -24.67 29.69
C ALA A 1112 -27.06 -23.83 29.70
#